data_AF-A0A915IDV4-F1
#
_entry.id   AF-A0A915IDV4-F1
#
_cell.length_a   1.000
_cell.length_b   1.000
_cell.length_c   1.000
_cell.angle_alpha   90.00
_cell.angle_beta   90.00
_cell.angle_gamma   90.00
#
_symmetry.space_group_name_H-M   'P 1'
#
loop_
_entity.id
_entity.type
_entity.pdbx_description
1 polymer ?
#
loop_
_entity_poly.entity_id
_entity_poly.type
_entity_poly.pdbx_seq_one_letter_code
_entity_poly.pdbx_strand_id
1 'polypeptide(L)'
;MLTTFFETEKSKIQLKKRHESDVRQQCIDDFVKNLEDLNSKAAVWCSDALRQAVEALVGHVRYQRVEAHGLKIRDYNNHHPLFTPYFTTGKLPENAEISNFESAMYNDDLNAHFKAYNGWVINDNPLVSFAEYPSMVYFRRALVCWGDSVKLRYGEKPDDCPFLWRFMREYTKIVAETFHGFRIDNCHSTPIHVAQYFLDYARTIRPELYICAELFTGHEKLDNIFVNKLGITSLIREAQVAPTVYEESRLIYRYGGVPVGAFIQKNERPLTPAIAHAIFMDLTHDNQCPIKTRTVYDLLPTAALVSSACCAVGSNRGYDELVPFHVDVVHENRLYTKWTDNARPSDGEVNLSSGVIAARRAINELHWQLGAEGYNEIYVDKMTDDVIAVTRHNPKTRQSVVIVASTCFSPQRISADRAIYPKPLHIAGSVDEILLEAKMVPLNGADPEGRPDPIPNEKFIVGAKDYRLDIKTHIKLFNSKMIDVVTDEKVEVVEFKRFATGSVVALKVSMFSESRAAIRDLRQFLNEFGYRLRSHSIDGAQAKEKLSAGGTNFGAIMSKMSLQDLNRVLFRSHEEEADEGKGGGAFYVQNIGNFVYCGLAGMAPHFKYVRLNNEMGHPLCNNVRENDWLIKYLANRLTQHQGTADLGNWFNSLYKSYAKLPHYLKPCFLEAVVSGAYSGVCESMAHKLSGYVQTGSTFVRQLALGSLVFAGYCRSALLPHLADNVDEPRPPTFYNEAINKEQQACTTIAAGLPHFATGLFRNWGRDTFIALPGILLIPGRYDEARYIILAFAGCLRHGLIPNLLGGGEAPRFNCRDAVWWWLHAIKSYCEMAPQGQKILQDKVRRLYPNDDSVFGGQDSKIQCLHETMQEALNRHFEGVEFRERNAGRSIDEHMRDEGFDLKLGVDTATGFVFGGNAHNCGTWMDKMGSSDRASNRGRPATPRDGSAVELVGLSYAVVAFLDKMHRQGSYPYSGVTRFKENISWTWQQWSEKIRQNFERCFWISDDQNHVFDPEITDVKKIVQHGIYKDSFKATVEWGDYQFRPNFVIALAVAPEMVNLDNALRALDKADERLKGPLGMKTLDESDYQYNGYYNNSDDSSDAHIAQGFNYHNGPEWVWIMGYFLMAKLRVARLLAAQKPDLLPKTISQNGDHCHGSCPAQAWSVGCILEVMYDMCRDE
;
A
#
# COMPACT_ATOMS: atom_id res chain seq x y z
N MET A 1 59.94 -68.26 -19.23
CA MET A 1 59.08 -67.38 -18.39
C MET A 1 59.71 -66.01 -18.07
N LEU A 2 60.75 -65.58 -18.81
CA LEU A 2 61.37 -64.23 -18.70
C LEU A 2 61.29 -63.43 -20.01
N THR A 3 60.82 -64.04 -21.10
CA THR A 3 60.59 -63.37 -22.39
C THR A 3 59.20 -62.73 -22.49
N THR A 4 58.20 -63.29 -21.80
CA THR A 4 56.81 -62.79 -21.83
C THR A 4 56.55 -61.54 -20.97
N PHE A 5 57.45 -61.21 -20.03
CA PHE A 5 57.31 -60.03 -19.16
C PHE A 5 57.82 -58.74 -19.81
N PHE A 6 58.84 -58.82 -20.68
CA PHE A 6 59.40 -57.65 -21.36
C PHE A 6 58.60 -57.18 -22.59
N GLU A 7 57.79 -58.05 -23.19
CA GLU A 7 56.89 -57.66 -24.30
C GLU A 7 55.58 -57.01 -23.80
N THR A 8 55.11 -57.38 -22.60
CA THR A 8 53.92 -56.77 -21.99
C THR A 8 54.17 -55.39 -21.36
N GLU A 9 55.38 -55.10 -20.87
CA GLU A 9 55.73 -53.74 -20.42
C GLU A 9 56.03 -52.77 -21.57
N LYS A 10 56.68 -53.22 -22.65
CA LYS A 10 56.90 -52.36 -23.84
C LYS A 10 55.59 -51.94 -24.51
N SER A 11 54.61 -52.84 -24.59
CA SER A 11 53.28 -52.53 -25.13
C SER A 11 52.48 -51.62 -24.20
N LYS A 12 52.56 -51.78 -22.87
CA LYS A 12 51.94 -50.85 -21.89
C LYS A 12 52.58 -49.46 -21.88
N ILE A 13 53.90 -49.33 -22.03
CA ILE A 13 54.60 -48.03 -22.10
C ILE A 13 54.34 -47.35 -23.46
N GLN A 14 54.27 -48.09 -24.57
CA GLN A 14 53.86 -47.53 -25.87
C GLN A 14 52.38 -47.13 -25.89
N LEU A 15 51.48 -47.89 -25.26
CA LEU A 15 50.07 -47.51 -25.08
C LEU A 15 49.93 -46.28 -24.18
N LYS A 16 50.70 -46.16 -23.09
CA LYS A 16 50.68 -44.99 -22.20
C LYS A 16 51.28 -43.74 -22.86
N LYS A 17 52.37 -43.86 -23.63
CA LYS A 17 52.95 -42.77 -24.43
C LYS A 17 52.07 -42.35 -25.61
N ARG A 18 51.36 -43.29 -26.27
CA ARG A 18 50.30 -42.97 -27.23
C ARG A 18 49.16 -42.21 -26.56
N HIS A 19 48.67 -42.70 -25.42
CA HIS A 19 47.61 -42.00 -24.69
C HIS A 19 48.02 -40.59 -24.24
N GLU A 20 49.27 -40.37 -23.83
CA GLU A 20 49.78 -39.07 -23.39
C GLU A 20 50.09 -38.13 -24.57
N SER A 21 50.57 -38.65 -25.71
CA SER A 21 50.72 -37.86 -26.94
C SER A 21 49.37 -37.50 -27.55
N ASP A 22 48.41 -38.43 -27.52
CA ASP A 22 47.06 -38.24 -28.04
C ASP A 22 46.30 -37.23 -27.16
N VAL A 23 46.44 -37.32 -25.83
CA VAL A 23 45.89 -36.30 -24.90
C VAL A 23 46.57 -34.94 -25.09
N ARG A 24 47.90 -34.89 -25.27
CA ARG A 24 48.60 -33.63 -25.53
C ARG A 24 48.19 -33.01 -26.86
N GLN A 25 48.06 -33.81 -27.91
CA GLN A 25 47.59 -33.35 -29.22
C GLN A 25 46.15 -32.86 -29.10
N GLN A 26 45.29 -33.60 -28.39
CA GLN A 26 43.91 -33.19 -28.14
C GLN A 26 43.83 -31.89 -27.33
N CYS A 27 44.68 -31.67 -26.33
CA CYS A 27 44.77 -30.38 -25.62
C CYS A 27 45.28 -29.25 -26.53
N ILE A 28 46.22 -29.51 -27.44
CA ILE A 28 46.68 -28.51 -28.42
C ILE A 28 45.55 -28.18 -29.40
N ASP A 29 44.86 -29.19 -29.92
CA ASP A 29 43.75 -29.04 -30.85
C ASP A 29 42.59 -28.28 -30.19
N ASP A 30 42.25 -28.61 -28.93
CA ASP A 30 41.24 -27.90 -28.15
C ASP A 30 41.68 -26.47 -27.81
N PHE A 31 42.96 -26.22 -27.51
CA PHE A 31 43.49 -24.86 -27.30
C PHE A 31 43.45 -24.02 -28.57
N VAL A 32 43.90 -24.58 -29.71
CA VAL A 32 43.85 -23.93 -31.02
C VAL A 32 42.40 -23.64 -31.39
N LYS A 33 41.49 -24.61 -31.23
CA LYS A 33 40.06 -24.43 -31.50
C LYS A 33 39.45 -23.33 -30.62
N ASN A 34 39.78 -23.28 -29.33
CA ASN A 34 39.32 -22.20 -28.44
C ASN A 34 39.91 -20.84 -28.85
N LEU A 35 41.18 -20.79 -29.26
CA LEU A 35 41.81 -19.57 -29.74
C LEU A 35 41.20 -19.09 -31.07
N GLU A 36 40.89 -20.01 -31.97
CA GLU A 36 40.16 -19.75 -33.22
C GLU A 36 38.74 -19.24 -32.95
N ASP A 37 38.03 -19.81 -31.98
CA ASP A 37 36.70 -19.34 -31.55
C ASP A 37 36.77 -17.92 -30.95
N LEU A 38 37.73 -17.65 -30.06
CA LEU A 38 37.95 -16.31 -29.50
C LEU A 38 38.34 -15.29 -30.57
N ASN A 39 39.24 -15.65 -31.49
CA ASN A 39 39.63 -14.79 -32.61
C ASN A 39 38.48 -14.57 -33.58
N SER A 40 37.63 -15.58 -33.81
CA SER A 40 36.42 -15.44 -34.64
C SER A 40 35.44 -14.48 -34.00
N LYS A 41 35.19 -14.59 -32.69
CA LYS A 41 34.36 -13.65 -31.93
C LYS A 41 34.92 -12.23 -31.98
N ALA A 42 36.23 -12.07 -31.80
CA ALA A 42 36.90 -10.77 -31.92
C ALA A 42 36.83 -10.20 -33.34
N ALA A 43 36.98 -11.03 -34.37
CA ALA A 43 36.88 -10.63 -35.77
C ALA A 43 35.47 -10.15 -36.12
N VAL A 44 34.43 -10.89 -35.69
CA VAL A 44 33.02 -10.47 -35.83
C VAL A 44 32.80 -9.12 -35.15
N TRP A 45 33.25 -8.98 -33.90
CA TRP A 45 33.12 -7.72 -33.16
C TRP A 45 33.84 -6.55 -33.85
N CYS A 46 35.08 -6.75 -34.32
CA CYS A 46 35.84 -5.74 -35.07
C CYS A 46 35.14 -5.35 -36.36
N SER A 47 34.63 -6.33 -37.11
CA SER A 47 33.87 -6.10 -38.34
C SER A 47 32.62 -5.26 -38.07
N ASP A 48 31.87 -5.56 -37.01
CA ASP A 48 30.70 -4.79 -36.62
C ASP A 48 31.05 -3.36 -36.18
N ALA A 49 32.12 -3.18 -35.42
CA ALA A 49 32.57 -1.85 -34.99
C ALA A 49 33.03 -0.99 -36.17
N LEU A 50 33.74 -1.57 -37.14
CA LEU A 50 34.15 -0.90 -38.37
C LEU A 50 32.96 -0.54 -39.25
N ARG A 51 31.98 -1.46 -39.39
CA ARG A 51 30.73 -1.18 -40.12
C ARG A 51 29.99 0.01 -39.51
N GLN A 52 29.84 0.05 -38.19
CA GLN A 52 29.25 1.18 -37.48
C GLN A 52 30.02 2.49 -37.72
N ALA A 53 31.34 2.44 -37.70
CA ALA A 53 32.18 3.60 -37.99
C ALA A 53 31.95 4.16 -39.40
N VAL A 54 31.88 3.28 -40.40
CA VAL A 54 31.60 3.69 -41.78
C VAL A 54 30.18 4.28 -41.90
N GLU A 55 29.18 3.64 -41.30
CA GLU A 55 27.80 4.13 -41.29
C GLU A 55 27.69 5.51 -40.64
N ALA A 56 28.36 5.73 -39.50
CA ALA A 56 28.37 7.02 -38.81
C ALA A 56 29.05 8.12 -39.63
N LEU A 57 30.22 7.84 -40.23
CA LEU A 57 30.90 8.79 -41.11
C LEU A 57 30.05 9.18 -42.32
N VAL A 58 29.40 8.21 -42.96
CA VAL A 58 28.47 8.46 -44.07
C VAL A 58 27.29 9.31 -43.61
N GLY A 59 26.73 9.02 -42.43
CA GLY A 59 25.66 9.80 -41.82
C GLY A 59 26.06 11.26 -41.57
N HIS A 60 27.23 11.50 -40.98
CA HIS A 60 27.74 12.85 -40.73
C HIS A 60 27.93 13.65 -42.03
N VAL A 61 28.51 13.03 -43.06
CA VAL A 61 28.70 13.69 -44.36
C VAL A 61 27.35 14.00 -45.02
N ARG A 62 26.39 13.06 -44.97
CA ARG A 62 25.03 13.27 -45.51
C ARG A 62 24.36 14.46 -44.84
N TYR A 63 24.37 14.52 -43.51
CA TYR A 63 23.79 15.62 -42.75
C TYR A 63 24.51 16.95 -43.03
N GLN A 64 25.84 17.00 -42.98
CA GLN A 64 26.57 18.26 -43.16
C GLN A 64 26.47 18.83 -44.58
N ARG A 65 26.27 17.98 -45.61
CA ARG A 65 26.46 18.38 -47.01
C ARG A 65 25.23 18.24 -47.89
N VAL A 66 24.40 17.23 -47.69
CA VAL A 66 23.39 16.78 -48.69
C VAL A 66 21.96 16.90 -48.19
N GLU A 67 21.69 16.53 -46.93
CA GLU A 67 20.32 16.45 -46.42
C GLU A 67 19.60 17.80 -46.42
N ALA A 68 18.31 17.78 -46.76
CA ALA A 68 17.51 19.00 -46.88
C ALA A 68 17.42 19.82 -45.58
N HIS A 69 17.51 19.14 -44.43
CA HIS A 69 17.46 19.71 -43.09
C HIS A 69 18.85 19.77 -42.40
N GLY A 70 19.91 19.49 -43.15
CA GLY A 70 21.28 19.53 -42.68
C GLY A 70 21.99 20.88 -42.89
N LEU A 71 23.27 20.99 -42.49
CA LEU A 71 24.04 22.25 -42.51
C LEU A 71 24.32 22.80 -43.91
N LYS A 72 24.29 21.95 -44.94
CA LYS A 72 24.53 22.31 -46.36
C LYS A 72 25.83 23.08 -46.59
N ILE A 73 26.91 22.67 -45.92
CA ILE A 73 28.23 23.26 -46.11
C ILE A 73 28.73 22.92 -47.52
N ARG A 74 28.83 23.91 -48.40
CA ARG A 74 29.16 23.68 -49.83
C ARG A 74 30.65 23.63 -50.11
N ASP A 75 31.47 24.23 -49.24
CA ASP A 75 32.90 24.38 -49.48
C ASP A 75 33.71 23.22 -48.90
N TYR A 76 34.73 22.75 -49.63
CA TYR A 76 35.69 21.74 -49.19
C TYR A 76 37.07 22.37 -49.08
N ASN A 77 37.56 22.56 -47.86
CA ASN A 77 38.86 23.15 -47.54
C ASN A 77 39.31 22.70 -46.13
N ASN A 78 40.47 23.18 -45.66
CA ASN A 78 40.99 22.82 -44.34
C ASN A 78 40.10 23.25 -43.17
N HIS A 79 39.25 24.27 -43.35
CA HIS A 79 38.25 24.69 -42.35
C HIS A 79 36.98 23.83 -42.38
N HIS A 80 36.64 23.26 -43.54
CA HIS A 80 35.50 22.35 -43.73
C HIS A 80 35.95 21.02 -44.34
N PRO A 81 36.69 20.19 -43.58
CA PRO A 81 37.15 18.89 -44.07
C PRO A 81 35.96 17.96 -44.38
N LEU A 82 36.23 16.89 -45.13
CA LEU A 82 35.20 15.89 -45.47
C LEU A 82 34.73 15.13 -44.22
N PHE A 83 35.65 14.82 -43.31
CA PHE A 83 35.35 14.20 -42.02
C PHE A 83 35.72 15.14 -40.90
N THR A 84 34.82 15.29 -39.92
CA THR A 84 35.06 16.08 -38.72
C THR A 84 36.28 15.54 -37.96
N PRO A 85 37.24 16.40 -37.56
CA PRO A 85 38.33 15.97 -36.69
C PRO A 85 37.77 15.63 -35.30
N TYR A 86 38.24 14.55 -34.69
CA TYR A 86 37.82 14.09 -33.35
C TYR A 86 38.84 14.44 -32.26
N PHE A 87 40.05 14.81 -32.66
CA PHE A 87 41.15 15.14 -31.77
C PHE A 87 41.84 16.39 -32.31
N THR A 88 42.23 17.29 -31.42
CA THR A 88 43.25 18.28 -31.73
C THR A 88 44.62 17.68 -31.47
N THR A 89 45.59 18.03 -32.31
CA THR A 89 46.99 17.59 -32.22
C THR A 89 47.92 18.71 -31.75
N GLY A 90 47.35 19.87 -31.38
CA GLY A 90 48.05 21.01 -30.79
C GLY A 90 49.13 21.64 -31.67
N LYS A 91 50.34 21.05 -31.64
CA LYS A 91 51.60 21.61 -32.15
C LYS A 91 52.24 20.82 -33.30
N LEU A 92 51.63 19.74 -33.78
CA LEU A 92 52.19 18.97 -34.89
C LEU A 92 51.97 19.72 -36.23
N PRO A 93 52.95 19.71 -37.16
CA PRO A 93 52.80 20.36 -38.46
C PRO A 93 51.61 19.80 -39.24
N GLU A 94 50.81 20.66 -39.89
CA GLU A 94 49.62 20.27 -40.68
C GLU A 94 49.94 19.25 -41.79
N ASN A 95 51.20 19.15 -42.20
CA ASN A 95 51.68 18.29 -43.30
C ASN A 95 52.52 17.09 -42.82
N ALA A 96 52.41 16.68 -41.55
CA ALA A 96 53.17 15.54 -41.04
C ALA A 96 52.69 14.21 -41.66
N GLU A 97 53.61 13.29 -41.95
CA GLU A 97 53.27 11.93 -42.38
C GLU A 97 52.63 11.12 -41.24
N ILE A 98 51.83 10.09 -41.57
CA ILE A 98 51.15 9.22 -40.58
C ILE A 98 52.14 8.61 -39.58
N SER A 99 53.33 8.22 -40.04
CA SER A 99 54.43 7.69 -39.22
C SER A 99 54.89 8.66 -38.13
N ASN A 100 54.83 9.98 -38.40
CA ASN A 100 55.18 11.01 -37.43
C ASN A 100 54.10 11.17 -36.36
N PHE A 101 52.81 11.06 -36.73
CA PHE A 101 51.71 11.05 -35.77
C PHE A 101 51.77 9.83 -34.85
N GLU A 102 52.00 8.64 -35.42
CA GLU A 102 52.14 7.40 -34.64
C GLU A 102 53.32 7.48 -33.66
N SER A 103 54.49 7.93 -34.13
CA SER A 103 55.66 8.14 -33.28
C SER A 103 55.40 9.17 -32.16
N ALA A 104 54.64 10.22 -32.43
CA ALA A 104 54.26 11.24 -31.44
C ALA A 104 53.25 10.72 -30.41
N MET A 105 52.36 9.78 -30.77
CA MET A 105 51.41 9.17 -29.83
C MET A 105 52.11 8.29 -28.78
N TYR A 106 53.22 7.64 -29.15
CA TYR A 106 54.03 6.81 -28.24
C TYR A 106 55.18 7.58 -27.57
N ASN A 107 55.21 8.91 -27.71
CA ASN A 107 56.18 9.78 -27.06
C ASN A 107 55.55 10.50 -25.86
N ASP A 108 56.13 10.36 -24.67
CA ASP A 108 55.56 10.87 -23.42
C ASP A 108 55.41 12.41 -23.37
N ASP A 109 56.24 13.16 -24.11
CA ASP A 109 56.18 14.62 -24.15
C ASP A 109 55.15 15.13 -25.18
N LEU A 110 54.97 14.38 -26.28
CA LEU A 110 54.11 14.78 -27.40
C LEU A 110 52.69 14.21 -27.31
N ASN A 111 52.49 13.09 -26.61
CA ASN A 111 51.18 12.43 -26.52
C ASN A 111 50.12 13.34 -25.87
N ALA A 112 50.51 14.23 -24.96
CA ALA A 112 49.63 15.16 -24.25
C ALA A 112 49.00 16.23 -25.18
N HIS A 113 49.49 16.34 -26.42
CA HIS A 113 48.93 17.22 -27.44
C HIS A 113 47.74 16.61 -28.19
N PHE A 114 47.52 15.29 -28.10
CA PHE A 114 46.37 14.61 -28.68
C PHE A 114 45.18 14.67 -27.72
N LYS A 115 44.35 15.71 -27.86
CA LYS A 115 43.20 15.92 -26.97
C LYS A 115 41.91 15.64 -27.72
N ALA A 116 41.05 14.83 -27.12
CA ALA A 116 39.75 14.50 -27.67
C ALA A 116 38.81 15.72 -27.62
N TYR A 117 38.10 15.96 -28.71
CA TYR A 117 37.01 16.93 -28.73
C TYR A 117 35.78 16.37 -28.03
N ASN A 118 34.97 17.26 -27.46
CA ASN A 118 33.70 16.93 -26.85
C ASN A 118 32.59 16.78 -27.91
N GLY A 119 31.40 16.36 -27.49
CA GLY A 119 30.24 16.23 -28.35
C GLY A 119 29.11 15.55 -27.61
N TRP A 120 28.19 14.99 -28.37
CA TRP A 120 27.09 14.18 -27.84
C TRP A 120 26.90 12.91 -28.68
N VAL A 121 26.27 11.91 -28.07
CA VAL A 121 26.04 10.60 -28.67
C VAL A 121 24.55 10.29 -28.59
N ILE A 122 23.96 9.90 -29.72
CA ILE A 122 22.54 9.53 -29.77
C ILE A 122 22.31 8.26 -28.93
N ASN A 123 21.36 8.31 -27.98
CA ASN A 123 20.93 7.17 -27.15
C ASN A 123 22.04 6.50 -26.31
N ASP A 124 23.06 7.25 -25.91
CA ASP A 124 24.11 6.70 -25.05
C ASP A 124 23.70 6.63 -23.58
N ASN A 125 24.39 5.82 -22.80
CA ASN A 125 24.17 5.72 -21.37
C ASN A 125 24.77 6.95 -20.65
N PRO A 126 23.96 7.87 -20.11
CA PRO A 126 24.45 9.11 -19.47
C PRO A 126 25.24 8.86 -18.18
N LEU A 127 25.21 7.64 -17.64
CA LEU A 127 25.92 7.27 -16.42
C LEU A 127 27.40 6.92 -16.65
N VAL A 128 27.82 6.73 -17.90
CA VAL A 128 29.18 6.32 -18.24
C VAL A 128 29.79 7.39 -19.14
N SER A 129 31.05 7.74 -18.89
CA SER A 129 31.74 8.65 -19.81
C SER A 129 31.98 7.97 -21.16
N PHE A 130 31.45 8.55 -22.23
CA PHE A 130 31.69 8.04 -23.58
C PHE A 130 33.16 8.16 -24.03
N ALA A 131 33.98 8.90 -23.30
CA ALA A 131 35.40 9.11 -23.60
C ALA A 131 36.33 8.12 -22.91
N GLU A 132 35.83 7.33 -21.96
CA GLU A 132 36.63 6.40 -21.16
C GLU A 132 36.29 4.94 -21.47
N TYR A 133 37.26 4.05 -21.31
CA TYR A 133 37.07 2.61 -21.46
C TYR A 133 36.00 2.12 -20.46
N PRO A 134 35.06 1.25 -20.86
CA PRO A 134 34.99 0.47 -22.09
C PRO A 134 34.26 1.11 -23.27
N SER A 135 33.94 2.42 -23.22
CA SER A 135 33.30 3.09 -24.36
C SER A 135 34.20 3.10 -25.59
N MET A 136 33.59 2.83 -26.75
CA MET A 136 34.26 2.81 -28.05
C MET A 136 33.68 3.86 -29.00
N VAL A 137 33.07 4.92 -28.47
CA VAL A 137 32.37 5.97 -29.24
C VAL A 137 33.30 6.66 -30.25
N TYR A 138 34.51 7.04 -29.83
CA TYR A 138 35.50 7.65 -30.73
C TYR A 138 35.96 6.69 -31.82
N PHE A 139 36.15 5.41 -31.48
CA PHE A 139 36.58 4.37 -32.43
C PHE A 139 35.48 4.09 -33.48
N ARG A 140 34.24 3.94 -33.01
CA ARG A 140 33.05 3.72 -33.84
C ARG A 140 32.55 4.98 -34.54
N ARG A 141 33.26 6.11 -34.40
CA ARG A 141 32.89 7.42 -34.99
C ARG A 141 31.46 7.88 -34.66
N ALA A 142 30.91 7.40 -33.54
CA ALA A 142 29.52 7.61 -33.16
C ALA A 142 29.25 8.98 -32.48
N LEU A 143 30.31 9.71 -32.12
CA LEU A 143 30.19 11.05 -31.53
C LEU A 143 29.83 12.08 -32.61
N VAL A 144 28.79 12.86 -32.36
CA VAL A 144 28.55 14.13 -33.04
C VAL A 144 29.47 15.17 -32.39
N CYS A 145 30.61 15.40 -33.04
CA CYS A 145 31.76 16.08 -32.47
C CYS A 145 31.69 17.61 -32.60
N TRP A 146 32.03 18.32 -31.53
CA TRP A 146 32.16 19.78 -31.49
C TRP A 146 33.64 20.18 -31.61
N GLY A 147 34.06 20.59 -32.81
CA GLY A 147 35.47 20.88 -33.12
C GLY A 147 36.04 22.12 -32.42
N ASP A 148 35.21 22.90 -31.75
CA ASP A 148 35.57 24.09 -30.97
C ASP A 148 35.88 23.79 -29.49
N SER A 149 35.55 22.58 -29.01
CA SER A 149 35.50 22.26 -27.57
C SER A 149 36.28 20.99 -27.24
N VAL A 150 37.30 21.11 -26.37
CA VAL A 150 38.06 19.94 -25.87
C VAL A 150 37.35 19.30 -24.68
N LYS A 151 37.20 17.98 -24.68
CA LYS A 151 36.61 17.24 -23.55
C LYS A 151 37.54 17.30 -22.33
N LEU A 152 36.99 17.76 -21.22
CA LEU A 152 37.69 17.76 -19.93
C LEU A 152 37.60 16.37 -19.27
N ARG A 153 38.76 15.82 -18.91
CA ARG A 153 38.91 14.53 -18.19
C ARG A 153 39.21 14.80 -16.72
N TYR A 154 38.20 14.62 -15.88
CA TYR A 154 38.31 14.82 -14.43
C TYR A 154 38.88 13.58 -13.70
N GLY A 155 38.63 12.37 -14.21
CA GLY A 155 38.87 11.14 -13.47
C GLY A 155 37.80 10.86 -12.41
N GLU A 156 38.04 9.88 -11.55
CA GLU A 156 37.13 9.46 -10.48
C GLU A 156 37.25 10.37 -9.24
N LYS A 157 38.43 10.98 -9.05
CA LYS A 157 38.71 11.83 -7.88
C LYS A 157 39.63 13.01 -8.21
N PRO A 158 39.71 14.04 -7.35
CA PRO A 158 40.58 15.20 -7.56
C PRO A 158 42.06 14.86 -7.85
N ASP A 159 42.58 13.79 -7.27
CA ASP A 159 43.97 13.36 -7.47
C ASP A 159 44.29 12.95 -8.92
N ASP A 160 43.29 12.53 -9.69
CA ASP A 160 43.48 12.03 -11.05
C ASP A 160 43.80 13.16 -12.04
N CYS A 161 43.36 14.39 -11.73
CA CYS A 161 43.70 15.60 -12.48
C CYS A 161 43.68 16.86 -11.59
N PRO A 162 44.64 17.02 -10.66
CA PRO A 162 44.56 18.01 -9.58
C PRO A 162 44.42 19.46 -10.06
N PHE A 163 45.08 19.79 -11.18
CA PHE A 163 44.99 21.12 -11.78
C PHE A 163 43.55 21.45 -12.20
N LEU A 164 42.89 20.54 -12.92
CA LEU A 164 41.55 20.77 -13.46
C LEU A 164 40.53 20.95 -12.34
N TRP A 165 40.56 20.08 -11.33
CA TRP A 165 39.66 20.17 -10.18
C TRP A 165 39.85 21.48 -9.41
N ARG A 166 41.10 21.90 -9.18
CA ARG A 166 41.39 23.19 -8.53
C ARG A 166 40.92 24.37 -9.36
N PHE A 167 41.20 24.36 -10.66
CA PHE A 167 40.79 25.43 -11.58
C PHE A 167 39.27 25.57 -11.60
N MET A 168 38.54 24.46 -11.74
CA MET A 168 37.09 24.46 -11.77
C MET A 168 36.48 24.81 -10.42
N ARG A 169 37.13 24.46 -9.32
CA ARG A 169 36.70 24.91 -7.99
C ARG A 169 36.75 26.43 -7.85
N GLU A 170 37.83 27.07 -8.27
CA GLU A 170 37.92 28.55 -8.27
C GLU A 170 36.91 29.18 -9.22
N TYR A 171 36.70 28.59 -10.41
CA TYR A 171 35.63 29.02 -11.32
C TYR A 171 34.25 28.94 -10.66
N THR A 172 33.91 27.79 -10.08
CA THR A 172 32.65 27.59 -9.36
C THR A 172 32.48 28.59 -8.22
N LYS A 173 33.55 28.93 -7.50
CA LYS A 173 33.52 29.96 -6.47
C LYS A 173 33.11 31.32 -7.04
N ILE A 174 33.79 31.78 -8.10
CA ILE A 174 33.51 33.08 -8.75
C ILE A 174 32.05 33.13 -9.21
N VAL A 175 31.55 32.06 -9.84
CA VAL A 175 30.17 32.01 -10.32
C VAL A 175 29.17 31.97 -9.16
N ALA A 176 29.44 31.22 -8.08
CA ALA A 176 28.58 31.15 -6.89
C ALA A 176 28.54 32.47 -6.10
N GLU A 177 29.63 33.22 -6.06
CA GLU A 177 29.69 34.55 -5.44
C GLU A 177 28.91 35.58 -6.27
N THR A 178 28.83 35.39 -7.59
CA THR A 178 28.20 36.33 -8.51
C THR A 178 26.71 36.07 -8.72
N PHE A 179 26.29 34.82 -8.94
CA PHE A 179 24.96 34.47 -9.46
C PHE A 179 24.07 33.71 -8.46
N HIS A 180 22.75 33.94 -8.54
CA HIS A 180 21.74 33.28 -7.69
C HIS A 180 21.45 31.83 -8.06
N GLY A 181 21.87 31.40 -9.24
CA GLY A 181 21.65 30.05 -9.70
C GLY A 181 22.47 29.72 -10.93
N PHE A 182 22.55 28.42 -11.23
CA PHE A 182 23.27 27.88 -12.38
C PHE A 182 22.31 27.21 -13.35
N ARG A 183 22.52 27.43 -14.66
CA ARG A 183 22.02 26.57 -15.72
C ARG A 183 23.10 25.55 -16.07
N ILE A 184 22.82 24.27 -15.84
CA ILE A 184 23.72 23.18 -16.23
C ILE A 184 23.33 22.72 -17.62
N ASP A 185 24.15 23.13 -18.59
CA ASP A 185 24.06 22.70 -19.96
C ASP A 185 24.43 21.21 -20.09
N ASN A 186 23.69 20.47 -20.91
CA ASN A 186 23.98 19.05 -21.19
C ASN A 186 24.28 18.21 -19.93
N CYS A 187 23.48 18.39 -18.86
CA CYS A 187 23.74 17.84 -17.53
C CYS A 187 23.89 16.31 -17.55
N HIS A 188 23.12 15.64 -18.40
CA HIS A 188 23.15 14.19 -18.61
C HIS A 188 24.51 13.68 -19.13
N SER A 189 25.33 14.53 -19.75
CA SER A 189 26.67 14.18 -20.24
C SER A 189 27.79 14.54 -19.25
N THR A 190 27.44 15.07 -18.08
CA THR A 190 28.39 15.38 -17.01
C THR A 190 28.43 14.24 -15.99
N PRO A 191 29.61 13.66 -15.69
CA PRO A 191 29.71 12.64 -14.66
C PRO A 191 29.16 13.13 -13.32
N ILE A 192 28.28 12.34 -12.72
CA ILE A 192 27.49 12.77 -11.56
C ILE A 192 28.39 13.18 -10.39
N HIS A 193 29.48 12.45 -10.12
CA HIS A 193 30.39 12.76 -9.00
C HIS A 193 31.10 14.10 -9.18
N VAL A 194 31.42 14.47 -10.43
CA VAL A 194 32.04 15.75 -10.77
C VAL A 194 31.06 16.90 -10.53
N ALA A 195 29.86 16.79 -11.10
CA ALA A 195 28.82 17.80 -10.91
C ALA A 195 28.46 17.95 -9.42
N GLN A 196 28.31 16.83 -8.71
CA GLN A 196 27.98 16.82 -7.29
C GLN A 196 29.03 17.58 -6.48
N TYR A 197 30.32 17.29 -6.67
CA TYR A 197 31.39 17.96 -5.94
C TYR A 197 31.36 19.49 -6.10
N PHE A 198 31.22 19.99 -7.33
CA PHE A 198 31.21 21.43 -7.58
C PHE A 198 29.92 22.10 -7.11
N LEU A 199 28.77 21.44 -7.26
CA LEU A 199 27.50 21.98 -6.77
C LEU A 199 27.46 22.02 -5.24
N ASP A 200 27.98 20.99 -4.57
CA ASP A 200 28.10 20.97 -3.11
C ASP A 200 29.03 22.09 -2.64
N TYR A 201 30.17 22.27 -3.32
CA TYR A 201 31.07 23.40 -3.03
C TYR A 201 30.40 24.75 -3.25
N ALA A 202 29.68 24.94 -4.35
CA ALA A 202 28.92 26.16 -4.62
C ALA A 202 27.88 26.44 -3.53
N ARG A 203 27.20 25.40 -3.01
CA ARG A 203 26.23 25.53 -1.91
C ARG A 203 26.87 25.90 -0.57
N THR A 204 28.15 25.60 -0.36
CA THR A 204 28.87 26.12 0.82
C THR A 204 29.05 27.65 0.79
N ILE A 205 29.06 28.23 -0.42
CA ILE A 205 29.18 29.67 -0.63
C ILE A 205 27.80 30.32 -0.68
N ARG A 206 26.84 29.68 -1.37
CA ARG A 206 25.46 30.14 -1.53
C ARG A 206 24.49 29.00 -1.19
N PRO A 207 24.01 28.90 0.06
CA PRO A 207 23.13 27.81 0.47
C PRO A 207 21.82 27.72 -0.33
N GLU A 208 21.25 28.85 -0.73
CA GLU A 208 20.00 28.96 -1.50
C GLU A 208 20.22 28.95 -3.03
N LEU A 209 21.28 28.28 -3.50
CA LEU A 209 21.63 28.25 -4.92
C LEU A 209 20.54 27.53 -5.74
N TYR A 210 19.92 28.25 -6.69
CA TYR A 210 18.94 27.68 -7.61
C TYR A 210 19.64 26.93 -8.75
N ILE A 211 19.28 25.68 -9.01
CA ILE A 211 19.88 24.90 -10.10
C ILE A 211 18.81 24.53 -11.12
N CYS A 212 18.98 24.99 -12.36
CA CYS A 212 18.23 24.46 -13.49
C CYS A 212 19.15 23.64 -14.40
N ALA A 213 18.62 22.56 -14.97
CA ALA A 213 19.40 21.66 -15.80
C ALA A 213 18.66 21.30 -17.09
N GLU A 214 19.42 21.27 -18.17
CA GLU A 214 19.03 20.60 -19.39
C GLU A 214 19.34 19.10 -19.25
N LEU A 215 18.29 18.30 -19.05
CA LEU A 215 18.41 16.89 -18.71
C LEU A 215 17.39 16.06 -19.49
N PHE A 216 17.92 15.23 -20.39
CA PHE A 216 17.16 14.37 -21.30
C PHE A 216 17.79 12.98 -21.32
N THR A 217 17.57 12.18 -20.29
CA THR A 217 18.13 10.82 -20.23
C THR A 217 17.29 9.77 -20.96
N GLY A 218 16.18 10.17 -21.60
CA GLY A 218 15.20 9.28 -22.23
C GLY A 218 14.32 8.51 -21.23
N HIS A 219 14.64 8.54 -19.93
CA HIS A 219 13.92 7.81 -18.88
C HIS A 219 13.79 8.64 -17.60
N GLU A 220 12.56 8.90 -17.15
CA GLU A 220 12.30 9.69 -15.93
C GLU A 220 12.98 9.12 -14.67
N LYS A 221 13.15 7.79 -14.59
CA LYS A 221 13.90 7.16 -13.48
C LYS A 221 15.37 7.59 -13.45
N LEU A 222 16.01 7.72 -14.61
CA LEU A 222 17.39 8.19 -14.71
C LEU A 222 17.46 9.68 -14.40
N ASP A 223 16.53 10.49 -14.91
CA ASP A 223 16.44 11.92 -14.56
C ASP A 223 16.39 12.11 -13.04
N ASN A 224 15.60 11.29 -12.33
CA ASN A 224 15.48 11.35 -10.88
C ASN A 224 16.80 11.04 -10.14
N ILE A 225 17.70 10.23 -10.70
CA ILE A 225 19.02 10.00 -10.10
C ILE A 225 19.82 11.30 -10.09
N PHE A 226 19.86 12.01 -11.23
CA PHE A 226 20.54 13.29 -11.34
C PHE A 226 19.89 14.35 -10.45
N VAL A 227 18.56 14.47 -10.48
CA VAL A 227 17.83 15.45 -9.66
C VAL A 227 18.13 15.26 -8.18
N ASN A 228 18.06 14.03 -7.67
CA ASN A 228 18.26 13.74 -6.25
C ASN A 228 19.73 13.87 -5.83
N LYS A 229 20.69 13.40 -6.64
CA LYS A 229 22.11 13.46 -6.29
C LYS A 229 22.71 14.86 -6.40
N LEU A 230 22.28 15.63 -7.40
CA LEU A 230 22.81 16.97 -7.68
C LEU A 230 21.98 18.08 -7.00
N GLY A 231 20.83 17.71 -6.42
CA GLY A 231 19.88 18.65 -5.82
C GLY A 231 19.30 19.63 -6.85
N ILE A 232 19.09 19.20 -8.10
CA ILE A 232 18.56 20.07 -9.16
C ILE A 232 17.19 20.61 -8.74
N THR A 233 17.04 21.93 -8.80
CA THR A 233 15.78 22.59 -8.42
C THR A 233 14.75 22.51 -9.52
N SER A 234 15.14 22.64 -10.80
CA SER A 234 14.20 22.55 -11.92
C SER A 234 14.81 21.97 -13.19
N LEU A 235 13.99 21.24 -13.95
CA LEU A 235 14.36 20.74 -15.27
C LEU A 235 13.83 21.66 -16.37
N ILE A 236 14.66 21.95 -17.36
CA ILE A 236 14.24 22.72 -18.53
C ILE A 236 13.28 21.88 -19.39
N ARG A 237 12.16 22.49 -19.76
CA ARG A 237 11.14 21.93 -20.66
C ARG A 237 10.81 22.97 -21.71
N GLU A 238 10.52 22.54 -22.93
CA GLU A 238 10.45 23.42 -24.09
C GLU A 238 9.10 23.27 -24.80
N ALA A 239 8.41 24.39 -25.03
CA ALA A 239 7.13 24.39 -25.74
C ALA A 239 7.33 24.06 -27.23
N GLN A 240 8.43 24.51 -27.85
CA GLN A 240 8.72 24.28 -29.28
C GLN A 240 8.91 22.81 -29.64
N VAL A 241 9.22 21.93 -28.67
CA VAL A 241 9.33 20.48 -28.90
C VAL A 241 7.96 19.84 -29.14
N ALA A 242 6.85 20.48 -28.72
CA ALA A 242 5.52 19.97 -28.99
C ALA A 242 5.18 20.09 -30.50
N PRO A 243 4.98 18.97 -31.22
CA PRO A 243 4.64 19.00 -32.65
C PRO A 243 3.16 19.31 -32.88
N THR A 244 2.33 19.21 -31.85
CA THR A 244 0.88 19.43 -31.91
C THR A 244 0.39 20.15 -30.67
N VAL A 245 -0.76 20.80 -30.81
CA VAL A 245 -1.52 21.45 -29.73
C VAL A 245 -1.84 20.46 -28.60
N TYR A 246 -2.09 19.19 -28.93
CA TYR A 246 -2.32 18.13 -27.94
C TYR A 246 -1.07 17.89 -27.07
N GLU A 247 0.11 17.76 -27.67
CA GLU A 247 1.35 17.54 -26.92
C GLU A 247 1.70 18.75 -26.03
N GLU A 248 1.48 19.97 -26.50
CA GLU A 248 1.67 21.17 -25.69
C GLU A 248 0.70 21.18 -24.49
N SER A 249 -0.58 20.85 -24.70
CA SER A 249 -1.56 20.73 -23.63
C SER A 249 -1.19 19.65 -22.59
N ARG A 250 -0.56 18.55 -23.03
CA ARG A 250 -0.07 17.49 -22.15
C ARG A 250 1.10 17.98 -21.27
N LEU A 251 2.03 18.75 -21.83
CA LEU A 251 3.14 19.35 -21.08
C LEU A 251 2.62 20.36 -20.04
N ILE A 252 1.66 21.21 -20.44
CA ILE A 252 1.02 22.17 -19.53
C ILE A 252 0.34 21.43 -18.37
N TYR A 253 -0.43 20.37 -18.65
CA TYR A 253 -1.07 19.59 -17.60
C TYR A 253 -0.03 18.95 -16.66
N ARG A 254 1.02 18.33 -17.23
CA ARG A 254 2.05 17.62 -16.47
C ARG A 254 2.81 18.53 -15.50
N TYR A 255 3.15 19.74 -15.93
CA TYR A 255 3.91 20.71 -15.12
C TYR A 255 3.02 21.78 -14.48
N GLY A 256 1.71 21.66 -14.65
CA GLY A 256 0.74 22.70 -14.39
C GLY A 256 0.23 22.78 -12.96
N GLY A 257 0.55 21.79 -12.12
CA GLY A 257 0.13 21.73 -10.72
C GLY A 257 -0.65 20.46 -10.41
N VAL A 258 -1.44 20.50 -9.33
CA VAL A 258 -2.31 19.37 -8.95
C VAL A 258 -3.65 19.48 -9.66
N PRO A 259 -4.36 18.40 -9.96
CA PRO A 259 -5.67 18.50 -10.60
C PRO A 259 -6.71 19.30 -9.80
N VAL A 260 -7.60 20.02 -10.48
CA VAL A 260 -8.75 20.67 -9.83
C VAL A 260 -9.60 19.65 -9.07
N GLY A 261 -9.93 19.96 -7.82
CA GLY A 261 -10.67 19.04 -6.94
C GLY A 261 -9.80 17.96 -6.29
N ALA A 262 -8.46 18.12 -6.32
CA ALA A 262 -7.54 17.25 -5.61
C ALA A 262 -7.93 17.03 -4.13
N PHE A 263 -7.64 15.84 -3.61
CA PHE A 263 -8.03 15.46 -2.26
C PHE A 263 -7.36 16.34 -1.20
N ILE A 264 -8.14 16.73 -0.18
CA ILE A 264 -7.70 17.62 0.88
C ILE A 264 -6.65 16.90 1.73
N GLN A 265 -5.44 17.43 1.74
CA GLN A 265 -4.35 16.86 2.51
C GLN A 265 -4.39 17.34 3.97
N LYS A 266 -3.97 16.47 4.90
CA LYS A 266 -3.73 16.84 6.30
C LYS A 266 -2.46 17.69 6.42
N ASN A 267 -2.34 18.47 7.49
CA ASN A 267 -1.15 19.29 7.75
C ASN A 267 0.10 18.43 7.96
N GLU A 268 -0.07 17.26 8.56
CA GLU A 268 0.95 16.25 8.71
C GLU A 268 0.77 15.22 7.59
N ARG A 269 1.74 15.14 6.69
CA ARG A 269 1.75 14.18 5.59
C ARG A 269 3.12 13.50 5.49
N PRO A 270 3.17 12.22 5.09
CA PRO A 270 4.41 11.59 4.70
C PRO A 270 5.09 12.38 3.58
N LEU A 271 6.42 12.40 3.57
CA LEU A 271 7.18 12.87 2.41
C LEU A 271 6.95 11.88 1.26
N THR A 272 6.29 12.33 0.19
CA THR A 272 5.99 11.50 -0.98
C THR A 272 6.85 11.93 -2.17
N PRO A 273 7.25 11.00 -3.05
CA PRO A 273 7.86 11.35 -4.33
C PRO A 273 6.95 12.31 -5.12
N ALA A 274 7.56 13.25 -5.84
CA ALA A 274 6.87 14.20 -6.70
C ALA A 274 7.64 14.37 -8.02
N ILE A 275 6.95 14.86 -9.05
CA ILE A 275 7.58 15.22 -10.32
C ILE A 275 8.58 16.35 -10.05
N ALA A 276 9.78 16.24 -10.63
CA ALA A 276 10.78 17.31 -10.55
C ALA A 276 10.17 18.63 -11.09
N HIS A 277 10.39 19.73 -10.38
CA HIS A 277 9.88 21.02 -10.82
C HIS A 277 10.40 21.35 -12.23
N ALA A 278 9.58 22.01 -13.04
CA ALA A 278 9.97 22.44 -14.37
C ALA A 278 10.26 23.95 -14.39
N ILE A 279 11.17 24.34 -15.27
CA ILE A 279 11.16 25.66 -15.90
C ILE A 279 10.70 25.47 -17.34
N PHE A 280 9.51 25.97 -17.64
CA PHE A 280 8.87 25.78 -18.93
C PHE A 280 9.17 26.98 -19.83
N MET A 281 9.96 26.74 -20.87
CA MET A 281 10.45 27.74 -21.79
C MET A 281 9.57 27.76 -23.04
N ASP A 282 9.03 28.91 -23.42
CA ASP A 282 8.34 29.04 -24.71
C ASP A 282 9.31 28.96 -25.90
N LEU A 283 10.53 29.47 -25.71
CA LEU A 283 11.66 29.40 -26.62
C LEU A 283 12.97 29.31 -25.83
N THR A 284 13.78 28.28 -26.11
CA THR A 284 15.19 28.23 -25.68
C THR A 284 16.11 28.80 -26.75
N HIS A 285 17.38 29.06 -26.42
CA HIS A 285 18.32 29.62 -27.38
C HIS A 285 18.70 28.63 -28.50
N ASP A 286 18.49 27.33 -28.29
CA ASP A 286 18.77 26.28 -29.29
C ASP A 286 17.56 25.95 -30.18
N ASN A 287 16.38 26.47 -29.84
CA ASN A 287 15.17 26.22 -30.61
C ASN A 287 15.19 26.96 -31.96
N GLN A 288 14.65 26.30 -32.99
CA GLN A 288 14.37 26.95 -34.27
C GLN A 288 13.37 28.10 -34.10
N CYS A 289 13.36 29.02 -35.06
CA CYS A 289 12.45 30.17 -35.06
C CYS A 289 10.97 29.71 -35.02
N PRO A 290 10.19 30.06 -33.97
CA PRO A 290 8.79 29.68 -33.84
C PRO A 290 7.92 30.18 -34.99
N ILE A 291 8.27 31.32 -35.57
CA ILE A 291 7.56 31.89 -36.72
C ILE A 291 7.69 30.98 -37.93
N LYS A 292 8.85 30.33 -38.13
CA LYS A 292 9.09 29.45 -39.29
C LYS A 292 8.60 28.03 -39.04
N THR A 293 8.73 27.51 -37.82
CA THR A 293 8.23 26.16 -37.46
C THR A 293 6.71 26.13 -37.32
N ARG A 294 6.13 27.18 -36.74
CA ARG A 294 4.69 27.40 -36.58
C ARG A 294 4.29 28.60 -37.45
N THR A 295 3.86 29.69 -36.82
CA THR A 295 3.50 30.99 -37.43
C THR A 295 3.68 32.11 -36.41
N VAL A 296 3.73 33.37 -36.87
CA VAL A 296 3.74 34.56 -36.00
C VAL A 296 2.52 34.66 -35.07
N TYR A 297 1.39 34.07 -35.46
CA TYR A 297 0.15 34.09 -34.67
C TYR A 297 0.23 33.17 -33.45
N ASP A 298 1.14 32.20 -33.41
CA ASP A 298 1.25 31.25 -32.30
C ASP A 298 2.02 31.81 -31.09
N LEU A 299 2.81 32.85 -31.27
CA LEU A 299 3.73 33.32 -30.23
C LEU A 299 2.99 33.83 -28.98
N LEU A 300 1.91 34.58 -29.17
CA LEU A 300 1.07 35.10 -28.08
C LEU A 300 0.29 33.98 -27.35
N PRO A 301 -0.46 33.08 -28.04
CA PRO A 301 -1.08 31.91 -27.43
C PRO A 301 -0.10 31.04 -26.63
N THR A 302 1.03 30.68 -27.22
CA THR A 302 2.04 29.82 -26.58
C THR A 302 2.63 30.49 -25.33
N ALA A 303 2.90 31.80 -25.37
CA ALA A 303 3.34 32.56 -24.20
C ALA A 303 2.31 32.53 -23.05
N ALA A 304 1.01 32.67 -23.38
CA ALA A 304 -0.06 32.62 -22.39
C ALA A 304 -0.24 31.20 -21.82
N LEU A 305 -0.14 30.18 -22.68
CA LEU A 305 -0.27 28.77 -22.30
C LEU A 305 0.89 28.28 -21.43
N VAL A 306 2.13 28.60 -21.77
CA VAL A 306 3.30 28.29 -20.94
C VAL A 306 3.17 28.95 -19.56
N SER A 307 2.80 30.24 -19.53
CA SER A 307 2.54 30.99 -18.29
C SER A 307 1.30 30.54 -17.51
N SER A 308 0.42 29.76 -18.12
CA SER A 308 -0.73 29.15 -17.43
C SER A 308 -0.35 27.91 -16.62
N ALA A 309 0.83 27.32 -16.83
CA ALA A 309 1.33 26.24 -15.99
C ALA A 309 1.78 26.77 -14.61
N CYS A 310 1.52 26.02 -13.53
CA CYS A 310 2.02 26.33 -12.18
C CYS A 310 3.49 25.90 -12.00
N CYS A 311 4.38 26.39 -12.85
CA CYS A 311 5.82 26.16 -12.77
C CYS A 311 6.60 27.43 -13.11
N ALA A 312 7.92 27.41 -12.98
CA ALA A 312 8.73 28.53 -13.45
C ALA A 312 8.60 28.64 -14.97
N VAL A 313 8.64 29.85 -15.53
CA VAL A 313 8.58 30.07 -16.98
C VAL A 313 9.74 30.92 -17.46
N GLY A 314 10.10 30.76 -18.73
CA GLY A 314 11.12 31.59 -19.35
C GLY A 314 11.00 31.67 -20.86
N SER A 315 11.78 32.57 -21.45
CA SER A 315 11.82 32.83 -22.87
C SER A 315 13.20 33.37 -23.25
N ASN A 316 13.68 33.02 -24.44
CA ASN A 316 14.87 33.64 -25.00
C ASN A 316 14.52 34.94 -25.73
N ARG A 317 15.44 35.91 -25.68
CA ARG A 317 15.24 37.22 -26.29
C ARG A 317 15.14 37.12 -27.82
N GLY A 318 14.19 37.83 -28.41
CA GLY A 318 13.82 37.76 -29.82
C GLY A 318 12.43 37.13 -30.04
N TYR A 319 11.94 36.33 -29.09
CA TYR A 319 10.59 35.78 -29.14
C TYR A 319 9.54 36.90 -29.06
N ASP A 320 9.60 37.71 -28.00
CA ASP A 320 8.60 38.74 -27.76
C ASP A 320 8.67 39.89 -28.78
N GLU A 321 9.84 40.12 -29.37
CA GLU A 321 10.08 41.08 -30.45
C GLU A 321 9.59 40.60 -31.83
N LEU A 322 9.15 39.33 -31.98
CA LEU A 322 8.76 38.69 -33.24
C LEU A 322 9.91 38.56 -34.26
N VAL A 323 11.10 38.15 -33.82
CA VAL A 323 12.25 37.93 -34.72
C VAL A 323 11.98 36.73 -35.66
N PRO A 324 11.95 36.94 -37.00
CA PRO A 324 11.48 35.92 -37.96
C PRO A 324 12.57 34.95 -38.43
N PHE A 325 13.67 34.83 -37.70
CA PHE A 325 14.77 33.92 -37.98
C PHE A 325 15.37 33.38 -36.67
N HIS A 326 16.12 32.29 -36.76
CA HIS A 326 16.83 31.73 -35.61
C HIS A 326 18.06 32.61 -35.32
N VAL A 327 18.21 33.04 -34.06
CA VAL A 327 19.36 33.83 -33.62
C VAL A 327 20.50 32.87 -33.31
N ASP A 328 21.40 32.69 -34.26
CA ASP A 328 22.52 31.75 -34.20
C ASP A 328 23.56 32.18 -33.15
N VAL A 329 23.84 31.32 -32.17
CA VAL A 329 24.74 31.63 -31.04
C VAL A 329 26.22 31.71 -31.42
N VAL A 330 26.61 31.27 -32.62
CA VAL A 330 28.00 31.25 -33.10
C VAL A 330 28.26 32.37 -34.10
N HIS A 331 27.33 32.60 -35.03
CA HIS A 331 27.54 33.45 -36.21
C HIS A 331 26.84 34.81 -36.15
N GLU A 332 25.85 34.99 -35.27
CA GLU A 332 25.15 36.27 -35.14
C GLU A 332 26.02 37.31 -34.42
N ASN A 333 26.27 38.43 -35.09
CA ASN A 333 27.10 39.53 -34.56
C ASN A 333 26.33 40.84 -34.38
N ARG A 334 25.05 40.87 -34.80
CA ARG A 334 24.19 42.05 -34.63
C ARG A 334 23.79 42.21 -33.17
N LEU A 335 23.53 43.45 -32.77
CA LEU A 335 23.08 43.78 -31.43
C LEU A 335 21.58 43.57 -31.31
N TYR A 336 21.11 43.11 -30.15
CA TYR A 336 19.70 43.28 -29.82
C TYR A 336 19.36 44.77 -29.72
N THR A 337 18.12 45.10 -30.06
CA THR A 337 17.54 46.44 -29.88
C THR A 337 17.61 46.88 -28.42
N LYS A 338 17.66 48.19 -28.13
CA LYS A 338 17.64 48.73 -26.75
C LYS A 338 16.24 49.19 -26.36
N TRP A 339 15.94 49.26 -25.07
CA TRP A 339 14.67 49.83 -24.61
C TRP A 339 14.58 51.33 -24.92
N THR A 340 13.38 51.83 -25.23
CA THR A 340 13.07 53.26 -25.37
C THR A 340 11.70 53.61 -24.82
N ASP A 341 11.56 54.81 -24.28
CA ASP A 341 10.26 55.38 -23.87
C ASP A 341 9.58 56.16 -25.00
N ASN A 342 10.23 56.26 -26.18
CA ASN A 342 9.65 56.87 -27.36
C ASN A 342 8.40 56.10 -27.80
N ALA A 343 7.32 56.82 -28.15
CA ALA A 343 6.07 56.20 -28.60
C ALA A 343 6.22 55.39 -29.90
N ARG A 344 7.18 55.76 -30.77
CA ARG A 344 7.53 55.02 -31.99
C ARG A 344 9.02 54.67 -31.93
N PRO A 345 9.39 53.40 -31.75
CA PRO A 345 10.78 52.99 -31.67
C PRO A 345 11.46 53.07 -33.04
N SER A 346 12.74 53.46 -33.06
CA SER A 346 13.62 53.34 -34.22
C SER A 346 14.10 51.90 -34.42
N ASP A 347 14.80 51.59 -35.53
CA ASP A 347 15.24 50.21 -35.84
C ASP A 347 16.17 49.58 -34.80
N GLY A 348 16.88 50.39 -34.01
CA GLY A 348 17.72 49.92 -32.91
C GLY A 348 17.02 49.89 -31.55
N GLU A 349 15.71 50.14 -31.51
CA GLU A 349 14.96 50.36 -30.27
C GLU A 349 13.70 49.46 -30.19
N VAL A 350 13.25 49.18 -28.97
CA VAL A 350 12.00 48.46 -28.66
C VAL A 350 11.28 49.11 -27.49
N ASN A 351 9.97 48.98 -27.46
CA ASN A 351 9.10 49.46 -26.39
C ASN A 351 7.89 48.53 -26.23
N LEU A 352 6.92 48.89 -25.38
CA LEU A 352 5.69 48.11 -25.19
C LEU A 352 4.85 47.88 -26.45
N SER A 353 4.97 48.72 -27.47
CA SER A 353 4.25 48.55 -28.75
C SER A 353 4.94 47.58 -29.73
N SER A 354 6.13 47.10 -29.39
CA SER A 354 6.91 46.17 -30.22
C SER A 354 6.47 44.73 -29.97
N GLY A 355 6.15 44.00 -31.04
CA GLY A 355 5.79 42.59 -30.99
C GLY A 355 4.67 42.26 -29.99
N VAL A 356 4.93 41.29 -29.10
CA VAL A 356 4.03 40.87 -28.02
C VAL A 356 4.47 41.34 -26.64
N ILE A 357 5.42 42.27 -26.54
CA ILE A 357 6.02 42.70 -25.25
C ILE A 357 4.96 43.19 -24.24
N ALA A 358 3.98 44.00 -24.67
CA ALA A 358 2.90 44.44 -23.78
C ALA A 358 2.05 43.27 -23.25
N ALA A 359 1.77 42.26 -24.08
CA ALA A 359 1.08 41.06 -23.64
C ALA A 359 1.95 40.21 -22.70
N ARG A 360 3.23 40.04 -23.00
CA ARG A 360 4.18 39.33 -22.12
C ARG A 360 4.20 39.92 -20.72
N ARG A 361 4.22 41.25 -20.60
CA ARG A 361 4.15 41.94 -19.32
C ARG A 361 2.87 41.58 -18.56
N ALA A 362 1.71 41.71 -19.19
CA ALA A 362 0.42 41.40 -18.57
C ALA A 362 0.29 39.92 -18.16
N ILE A 363 0.77 39.01 -19.01
CA ILE A 363 0.80 37.57 -18.75
C ILE A 363 1.73 37.24 -17.57
N ASN A 364 2.91 37.85 -17.49
CA ASN A 364 3.86 37.64 -16.39
C ASN A 364 3.33 38.20 -15.06
N GLU A 365 2.70 39.37 -15.07
CA GLU A 365 2.04 39.95 -13.90
C GLU A 365 0.92 39.02 -13.40
N LEU A 366 0.10 38.49 -14.31
CA LEU A 366 -0.94 37.49 -13.97
C LEU A 366 -0.32 36.19 -13.44
N HIS A 367 0.70 35.63 -14.09
CA HIS A 367 1.36 34.41 -13.65
C HIS A 367 1.96 34.56 -12.24
N TRP A 368 2.65 35.66 -11.97
CA TRP A 368 3.19 36.00 -10.67
C TRP A 368 2.08 36.10 -9.61
N GLN A 369 0.99 36.81 -9.90
CA GLN A 369 -0.14 36.95 -8.99
C GLN A 369 -0.76 35.58 -8.66
N LEU A 370 -1.02 34.76 -9.68
CA LEU A 370 -1.59 33.42 -9.50
C LEU A 370 -0.66 32.51 -8.68
N GLY A 371 0.65 32.60 -8.88
CA GLY A 371 1.65 31.92 -8.07
C GLY A 371 1.65 32.38 -6.60
N ALA A 372 1.70 33.70 -6.38
CA ALA A 372 1.75 34.30 -5.05
C ALA A 372 0.47 34.05 -4.22
N GLU A 373 -0.70 34.08 -4.87
CA GLU A 373 -1.99 33.82 -4.23
C GLU A 373 -2.30 32.33 -4.07
N GLY A 374 -1.52 31.45 -4.71
CA GLY A 374 -1.60 30.00 -4.54
C GLY A 374 -2.64 29.32 -5.43
N TYR A 375 -2.81 29.77 -6.68
CA TYR A 375 -3.62 29.10 -7.69
C TYR A 375 -2.86 27.89 -8.28
N ASN A 376 -2.78 26.80 -7.52
CA ASN A 376 -1.95 25.64 -7.81
C ASN A 376 -2.73 24.38 -8.25
N GLU A 377 -4.06 24.46 -8.31
CA GLU A 377 -4.88 23.44 -8.95
C GLU A 377 -5.03 23.76 -10.46
N ILE A 378 -4.95 22.77 -11.35
CA ILE A 378 -5.02 22.93 -12.80
C ILE A 378 -6.04 22.00 -13.47
N TYR A 379 -6.72 22.51 -14.48
CA TYR A 379 -7.52 21.75 -15.43
C TYR A 379 -7.24 22.25 -16.84
N VAL A 380 -7.02 21.34 -17.78
CA VAL A 380 -6.70 21.65 -19.18
C VAL A 380 -7.77 21.00 -20.06
N ASP A 381 -8.50 21.81 -20.83
CA ASP A 381 -9.50 21.37 -21.79
C ASP A 381 -9.04 21.71 -23.21
N LYS A 382 -8.85 20.68 -24.03
CA LYS A 382 -8.68 20.84 -25.48
C LYS A 382 -10.05 21.13 -26.06
N MET A 383 -10.34 22.39 -26.32
CA MET A 383 -11.67 22.80 -26.77
C MET A 383 -11.93 22.45 -28.23
N THR A 384 -10.93 22.66 -29.07
CA THR A 384 -10.86 22.26 -30.48
C THR A 384 -9.43 21.83 -30.81
N ASP A 385 -9.12 21.54 -32.08
CA ASP A 385 -7.73 21.24 -32.49
C ASP A 385 -6.77 22.40 -32.29
N ASP A 386 -7.28 23.63 -32.26
CA ASP A 386 -6.46 24.86 -32.23
C ASP A 386 -6.74 25.72 -30.98
N VAL A 387 -7.75 25.39 -30.17
CA VAL A 387 -8.13 26.17 -28.97
C VAL A 387 -7.98 25.33 -27.70
N ILE A 388 -7.22 25.87 -26.75
CA ILE A 388 -7.01 25.28 -25.41
C ILE A 388 -7.56 26.23 -24.35
N ALA A 389 -8.25 25.69 -23.35
CA ALA A 389 -8.59 26.38 -22.11
C ALA A 389 -7.82 25.78 -20.94
N VAL A 390 -7.11 26.63 -20.18
CA VAL A 390 -6.40 26.25 -18.96
C VAL A 390 -7.01 26.99 -17.78
N THR A 391 -7.52 26.23 -16.83
CA THR A 391 -8.06 26.76 -15.58
C THR A 391 -7.03 26.58 -14.48
N ARG A 392 -6.55 27.68 -13.90
CA ARG A 392 -5.86 27.67 -12.61
C ARG A 392 -6.86 27.95 -11.49
N HIS A 393 -6.91 27.09 -10.49
CA HIS A 393 -7.83 27.19 -9.36
C HIS A 393 -7.08 27.38 -8.04
N ASN A 394 -7.63 28.21 -7.16
CA ASN A 394 -7.10 28.43 -5.83
C ASN A 394 -7.84 27.52 -4.82
N PRO A 395 -7.18 26.51 -4.22
CA PRO A 395 -7.84 25.60 -3.27
C PRO A 395 -8.37 26.30 -2.01
N LYS A 396 -7.84 27.48 -1.67
CA LYS A 396 -8.20 28.22 -0.46
C LYS A 396 -9.38 29.15 -0.70
N THR A 397 -9.25 30.10 -1.63
CA THR A 397 -10.30 31.09 -1.95
C THR A 397 -11.39 30.51 -2.82
N ARG A 398 -11.08 29.41 -3.52
CA ARG A 398 -11.94 28.74 -4.49
C ARG A 398 -12.36 29.61 -5.68
N GLN A 399 -11.52 30.58 -5.99
CA GLN A 399 -11.58 31.34 -7.24
C GLN A 399 -10.76 30.63 -8.30
N SER A 400 -11.13 30.82 -9.56
CA SER A 400 -10.41 30.29 -10.70
C SER A 400 -10.05 31.40 -11.67
N VAL A 401 -8.97 31.21 -12.41
CA VAL A 401 -8.67 31.98 -13.62
C VAL A 401 -8.65 31.03 -14.79
N VAL A 402 -9.46 31.30 -15.80
CA VAL A 402 -9.54 30.50 -17.03
C VAL A 402 -8.86 31.26 -18.16
N ILE A 403 -7.78 30.71 -18.70
CA ILE A 403 -7.02 31.26 -19.81
C ILE A 403 -7.38 30.44 -21.05
N VAL A 404 -8.02 31.07 -22.03
CA VAL A 404 -8.36 30.43 -23.31
C VAL A 404 -7.45 31.02 -24.39
N ALA A 405 -6.80 30.16 -25.16
CA ALA A 405 -5.83 30.55 -26.19
C ALA A 405 -6.13 29.84 -27.51
N SER A 406 -6.11 30.62 -28.61
CA SER A 406 -6.29 30.15 -29.98
C SER A 406 -4.93 30.10 -30.69
N THR A 407 -4.35 28.90 -30.73
CA THR A 407 -3.00 28.58 -31.26
C THR A 407 -2.96 28.55 -32.79
N CYS A 408 -1.76 28.51 -33.37
CA CYS A 408 -1.55 28.44 -34.82
C CYS A 408 -0.28 27.68 -35.21
N PHE A 409 -0.33 26.35 -35.07
CA PHE A 409 0.81 25.49 -35.39
C PHE A 409 1.06 25.32 -36.89
N SER A 410 0.07 25.65 -37.73
CA SER A 410 0.16 25.44 -39.19
C SER A 410 -0.43 26.64 -39.94
N PRO A 411 0.21 27.14 -41.01
CA PRO A 411 -0.31 28.27 -41.81
C PRO A 411 -1.72 28.05 -42.37
N GLN A 412 -2.10 26.81 -42.67
CA GLN A 412 -3.44 26.46 -43.16
C GLN A 412 -4.55 26.71 -42.12
N ARG A 413 -4.19 26.90 -40.86
CA ARG A 413 -5.10 27.21 -39.75
C ARG A 413 -5.27 28.71 -39.50
N ILE A 414 -4.60 29.57 -40.27
CA ILE A 414 -4.73 31.03 -40.12
C ILE A 414 -6.13 31.44 -40.53
N SER A 415 -6.88 31.97 -39.57
CA SER A 415 -8.21 32.52 -39.76
C SER A 415 -8.24 34.00 -39.35
N ALA A 416 -7.23 34.78 -39.79
CA ALA A 416 -6.98 36.15 -39.35
C ALA A 416 -8.22 37.07 -39.32
N ASP A 417 -9.22 36.80 -40.18
CA ASP A 417 -10.52 37.51 -40.22
C ASP A 417 -11.78 36.62 -40.10
N ARG A 418 -11.65 35.29 -39.98
CA ARG A 418 -12.80 34.39 -39.76
C ARG A 418 -12.89 34.03 -38.28
N ALA A 419 -14.05 34.29 -37.68
CA ALA A 419 -14.34 33.85 -36.32
C ALA A 419 -14.22 32.33 -36.22
N ILE A 420 -13.36 31.86 -35.32
CA ILE A 420 -13.41 30.47 -34.85
C ILE A 420 -14.51 30.45 -33.78
N TYR A 421 -15.44 29.51 -33.92
CA TYR A 421 -16.51 29.27 -32.96
C TYR A 421 -16.19 27.99 -32.19
N PRO A 422 -15.27 28.02 -31.21
CA PRO A 422 -15.09 26.89 -30.32
C PRO A 422 -16.40 26.59 -29.57
N LYS A 423 -16.53 25.36 -29.06
CA LYS A 423 -17.66 25.00 -28.18
C LYS A 423 -17.78 26.02 -27.04
N PRO A 424 -18.99 26.41 -26.60
CA PRO A 424 -19.14 27.27 -25.44
C PRO A 424 -18.47 26.68 -24.20
N LEU A 425 -17.89 27.53 -23.36
CA LEU A 425 -17.26 27.11 -22.12
C LEU A 425 -18.26 27.21 -20.96
N HIS A 426 -18.57 26.08 -20.35
CA HIS A 426 -19.46 26.03 -19.18
C HIS A 426 -18.67 26.25 -17.90
N ILE A 427 -19.05 27.28 -17.14
CA ILE A 427 -18.38 27.69 -15.91
C ILE A 427 -19.23 27.36 -14.70
N ALA A 428 -18.67 26.60 -13.77
CA ALA A 428 -19.27 26.27 -12.48
C ALA A 428 -19.14 27.44 -11.48
N GLY A 429 -19.69 28.60 -11.82
CA GLY A 429 -19.58 29.84 -11.07
C GLY A 429 -20.02 31.06 -11.89
N SER A 430 -19.63 32.24 -11.44
CA SER A 430 -19.83 33.52 -12.13
C SER A 430 -18.51 34.11 -12.63
N VAL A 431 -18.51 34.64 -13.85
CA VAL A 431 -17.40 35.42 -14.40
C VAL A 431 -17.43 36.81 -13.80
N ASP A 432 -16.43 37.12 -12.99
CA ASP A 432 -16.34 38.40 -12.29
C ASP A 432 -15.75 39.50 -13.19
N GLU A 433 -14.75 39.14 -13.99
CA GLU A 433 -13.90 40.08 -14.72
C GLU A 433 -13.17 39.40 -15.88
N ILE A 434 -12.91 40.16 -16.95
CA ILE A 434 -11.97 39.78 -18.01
C ILE A 434 -10.62 40.43 -17.68
N LEU A 435 -9.65 39.60 -17.28
CA LEU A 435 -8.32 40.03 -16.88
C LEU A 435 -7.47 40.44 -18.08
N LEU A 436 -7.61 39.73 -19.21
CA LEU A 436 -6.85 39.98 -20.44
C LEU A 436 -7.71 39.63 -21.65
N GLU A 437 -7.75 40.51 -22.65
CA GLU A 437 -8.13 40.22 -24.04
C GLU A 437 -6.98 40.68 -24.93
N ALA A 438 -6.35 39.77 -25.65
CA ALA A 438 -5.24 40.08 -26.54
C ALA A 438 -5.35 39.32 -27.86
N LYS A 439 -5.01 39.95 -28.98
CA LYS A 439 -4.91 39.28 -30.28
C LYS A 439 -3.83 39.89 -31.15
N MET A 440 -3.23 39.04 -31.98
CA MET A 440 -2.36 39.47 -33.07
C MET A 440 -3.17 39.90 -34.28
N VAL A 441 -2.91 41.11 -34.79
CA VAL A 441 -3.61 41.69 -35.94
C VAL A 441 -2.60 41.95 -37.07
N PRO A 442 -2.79 41.38 -38.27
CA PRO A 442 -1.96 41.72 -39.43
C PRO A 442 -2.21 43.16 -39.89
N LEU A 443 -1.15 43.83 -40.34
CA LEU A 443 -1.20 45.12 -41.02
C LEU A 443 -1.19 44.92 -42.55
N ASN A 444 -1.45 45.99 -43.30
CA ASN A 444 -1.41 45.94 -44.76
C ASN A 444 -0.01 45.50 -45.24
N GLY A 445 0.05 44.39 -45.98
CA GLY A 445 1.30 43.80 -46.47
C GLY A 445 1.86 42.67 -45.61
N ALA A 446 1.18 42.28 -44.52
CA ALA A 446 1.52 41.08 -43.76
C ALA A 446 1.50 39.80 -44.62
N ASP A 447 2.42 38.90 -44.35
CA ASP A 447 2.51 37.61 -45.05
C ASP A 447 1.24 36.78 -44.80
N PRO A 448 0.54 36.33 -45.86
CA PRO A 448 -0.66 35.50 -45.74
C PRO A 448 -0.42 34.15 -45.05
N GLU A 449 0.82 33.63 -45.06
CA GLU A 449 1.19 32.40 -44.33
C GLU A 449 1.64 32.67 -42.90
N GLY A 450 1.72 33.94 -42.47
CA GLY A 450 2.14 34.31 -41.13
C GLY A 450 3.62 34.02 -40.85
N ARG A 451 4.47 34.00 -41.89
CA ARG A 451 5.89 33.64 -41.84
C ARG A 451 6.78 34.74 -42.44
N PRO A 452 6.68 36.00 -41.95
CA PRO A 452 7.36 37.15 -42.55
C PRO A 452 8.85 36.91 -42.78
N ASP A 453 9.39 37.57 -43.80
CA ASP A 453 10.83 37.53 -44.07
C ASP A 453 11.60 38.44 -43.11
N PRO A 454 12.90 38.14 -42.84
CA PRO A 454 13.75 39.00 -42.05
C PRO A 454 13.85 40.42 -42.62
N ILE A 455 13.69 41.42 -41.77
CA ILE A 455 13.90 42.83 -42.14
C ILE A 455 15.42 43.06 -42.27
N PRO A 456 15.93 43.52 -43.43
CA PRO A 456 17.36 43.79 -43.61
C PRO A 456 17.85 44.86 -42.62
N ASN A 457 18.80 44.49 -41.76
CA ASN A 457 19.48 45.42 -40.86
C ASN A 457 20.88 44.87 -40.54
N GLU A 458 21.92 45.67 -40.80
CA GLU A 458 23.33 45.27 -40.62
C GLU A 458 23.81 45.35 -39.17
N LYS A 459 23.10 46.11 -38.32
CA LYS A 459 23.56 46.42 -36.96
C LYS A 459 22.72 45.78 -35.87
N PHE A 460 21.42 45.65 -36.09
CA PHE A 460 20.47 45.23 -35.06
C PHE A 460 19.64 44.01 -35.49
N ILE A 461 19.29 43.18 -34.50
CA ILE A 461 18.31 42.11 -34.63
C ILE A 461 16.92 42.74 -34.50
N VAL A 462 16.20 42.83 -35.62
CA VAL A 462 14.88 43.49 -35.71
C VAL A 462 13.80 42.45 -35.97
N GLY A 463 12.70 42.55 -35.22
CA GLY A 463 11.53 41.69 -35.43
C GLY A 463 10.52 42.21 -36.43
N ALA A 464 9.52 41.39 -36.75
CA ALA A 464 8.50 41.69 -37.75
C ALA A 464 7.67 42.94 -37.36
N LYS A 465 7.45 43.84 -38.33
CA LYS A 465 6.70 45.10 -38.14
C LYS A 465 5.30 45.09 -38.75
N ASP A 466 4.98 44.07 -39.55
CA ASP A 466 3.72 43.95 -40.28
C ASP A 466 2.57 43.39 -39.41
N TYR A 467 2.81 43.25 -38.10
CA TYR A 467 1.84 42.76 -37.14
C TYR A 467 1.77 43.70 -35.95
N ARG A 468 0.56 43.87 -35.41
CA ARG A 468 0.32 44.69 -34.22
C ARG A 468 -0.49 43.91 -33.20
N LEU A 469 -0.13 44.06 -31.93
CA LEU A 469 -0.89 43.55 -30.80
C LEU A 469 -2.09 44.49 -30.49
N ASP A 470 -3.30 43.94 -30.46
CA ASP A 470 -4.48 44.58 -29.87
C ASP A 470 -4.69 43.96 -28.48
N ILE A 471 -4.53 44.75 -27.42
CA ILE A 471 -4.56 44.28 -26.03
C ILE A 471 -5.43 45.19 -25.16
N LYS A 472 -6.19 44.56 -24.27
CA LYS A 472 -6.92 45.21 -23.18
C LYS A 472 -6.79 44.35 -21.91
N THR A 473 -6.64 45.02 -20.77
CA THR A 473 -6.56 44.38 -19.45
C THR A 473 -7.66 44.92 -18.55
N HIS A 474 -8.15 44.11 -17.62
CA HIS A 474 -9.14 44.51 -16.60
C HIS A 474 -10.39 45.19 -17.18
N ILE A 475 -11.09 44.52 -18.09
CA ILE A 475 -12.29 45.05 -18.73
C ILE A 475 -13.58 44.37 -18.22
N LYS A 476 -14.67 45.14 -18.22
CA LYS A 476 -16.00 44.63 -17.88
C LYS A 476 -16.56 43.76 -19.01
N LEU A 477 -17.37 42.76 -18.66
CA LEU A 477 -17.96 41.80 -19.59
C LEU A 477 -18.62 42.43 -20.82
N PHE A 478 -19.43 43.46 -20.65
CA PHE A 478 -20.12 44.12 -21.78
C PHE A 478 -19.19 44.87 -22.75
N ASN A 479 -17.93 45.11 -22.37
CA ASN A 479 -16.91 45.75 -23.22
C ASN A 479 -16.04 44.74 -23.99
N SER A 480 -16.27 43.44 -23.74
CA SER A 480 -15.65 42.32 -24.45
C SER A 480 -15.91 42.43 -25.95
N LYS A 481 -14.89 42.11 -26.75
CA LYS A 481 -15.06 41.93 -28.20
C LYS A 481 -14.95 40.48 -28.63
N MET A 482 -14.46 39.60 -27.75
CA MET A 482 -14.17 38.21 -28.09
C MET A 482 -15.24 37.24 -27.59
N ILE A 483 -15.84 37.53 -26.43
CA ILE A 483 -16.78 36.64 -25.74
C ILE A 483 -18.06 37.34 -25.30
N ASP A 484 -19.11 36.55 -25.12
CA ASP A 484 -20.33 36.88 -24.38
C ASP A 484 -20.51 35.90 -23.22
N VAL A 485 -21.18 36.32 -22.16
CA VAL A 485 -21.55 35.44 -21.04
C VAL A 485 -23.06 35.39 -20.93
N VAL A 486 -23.60 34.19 -21.05
CA VAL A 486 -25.04 33.89 -20.94
C VAL A 486 -25.26 33.03 -19.69
N THR A 487 -26.33 33.26 -18.96
CA THR A 487 -26.68 32.43 -17.79
C THR A 487 -27.75 31.42 -18.19
N ASP A 488 -27.47 30.13 -18.04
CA ASP A 488 -28.38 29.02 -18.31
C ASP A 488 -28.53 28.13 -17.07
N GLU A 489 -29.75 27.97 -16.54
CA GLU A 489 -30.10 27.05 -15.43
C GLU A 489 -29.10 26.97 -14.25
N LYS A 490 -28.49 28.11 -13.86
CA LYS A 490 -27.45 28.27 -12.82
C LYS A 490 -26.01 27.90 -13.22
N VAL A 491 -25.71 27.88 -14.50
CA VAL A 491 -24.36 27.78 -15.07
C VAL A 491 -24.14 29.01 -15.95
N GLU A 492 -23.00 29.67 -15.81
CA GLU A 492 -22.62 30.69 -16.79
C GLU A 492 -21.90 30.03 -17.97
N VAL A 493 -22.35 30.36 -19.17
CA VAL A 493 -21.85 29.85 -20.44
C VAL A 493 -21.13 31.00 -21.14
N VAL A 494 -19.84 30.79 -21.42
CA VAL A 494 -19.04 31.74 -22.21
C VAL A 494 -19.11 31.35 -23.67
N GLU A 495 -19.76 32.19 -24.46
CA GLU A 495 -19.86 32.05 -25.91
C GLU A 495 -18.77 32.87 -26.61
N PHE A 496 -18.16 32.31 -27.64
CA PHE A 496 -17.09 32.97 -28.40
C PHE A 496 -17.65 33.55 -29.69
N LYS A 497 -17.46 34.86 -29.92
CA LYS A 497 -17.98 35.58 -31.10
C LYS A 497 -16.94 35.86 -32.17
N ARG A 498 -15.78 36.40 -31.77
CA ARG A 498 -14.70 36.84 -32.68
C ARG A 498 -13.33 36.41 -32.14
N PHE A 499 -13.21 35.14 -31.79
CA PHE A 499 -11.99 34.56 -31.24
C PHE A 499 -11.09 34.04 -32.38
N ALA A 500 -10.37 34.96 -33.04
CA ALA A 500 -9.51 34.64 -34.18
C ALA A 500 -8.25 33.87 -33.77
N THR A 501 -7.57 33.24 -34.73
CA THR A 501 -6.22 32.68 -34.56
C THR A 501 -5.26 33.70 -33.95
N GLY A 502 -4.44 33.28 -32.99
CA GLY A 502 -3.52 34.17 -32.28
C GLY A 502 -4.19 35.08 -31.24
N SER A 503 -5.33 34.65 -30.69
CA SER A 503 -6.06 35.37 -29.62
C SER A 503 -5.94 34.66 -28.28
N VAL A 504 -5.97 35.43 -27.20
CA VAL A 504 -5.97 34.98 -25.80
C VAL A 504 -7.01 35.77 -25.01
N VAL A 505 -7.79 35.08 -24.19
CA VAL A 505 -8.66 35.68 -23.19
C VAL A 505 -8.42 35.05 -21.82
N ALA A 506 -8.32 35.86 -20.76
CA ALA A 506 -8.20 35.39 -19.39
C ALA A 506 -9.38 35.90 -18.55
N LEU A 507 -10.07 34.99 -17.87
CA LEU A 507 -11.31 35.24 -17.14
C LEU A 507 -11.12 34.95 -15.66
N LYS A 508 -11.54 35.87 -14.79
CA LYS A 508 -11.65 35.62 -13.35
C LYS A 508 -13.03 35.07 -13.03
N VAL A 509 -13.05 33.94 -12.35
CA VAL A 509 -14.28 33.21 -12.02
C VAL A 509 -14.36 32.98 -10.51
N SER A 510 -15.50 33.31 -9.92
CA SER A 510 -15.83 32.96 -8.54
C SER A 510 -16.96 31.93 -8.49
N MET A 511 -16.89 30.98 -7.56
CA MET A 511 -18.03 30.08 -7.30
C MET A 511 -19.26 30.85 -6.83
N PHE A 512 -20.47 30.33 -7.08
CA PHE A 512 -21.71 30.92 -6.57
C PHE A 512 -21.69 31.12 -5.05
N SER A 513 -22.38 32.17 -4.57
CA SER A 513 -22.42 32.55 -3.15
C SER A 513 -22.90 31.41 -2.25
N GLU A 514 -23.87 30.63 -2.70
CA GLU A 514 -24.39 29.45 -1.99
C GLU A 514 -23.33 28.36 -1.80
N SER A 515 -22.59 28.00 -2.86
CA SER A 515 -21.51 27.00 -2.79
C SER A 515 -20.34 27.48 -1.92
N ARG A 516 -20.01 28.78 -1.96
CA ARG A 516 -18.99 29.36 -1.06
C ARG A 516 -19.41 29.27 0.41
N ALA A 517 -20.67 29.58 0.72
CA ALA A 517 -21.21 29.44 2.07
C ALA A 517 -21.17 27.98 2.53
N ALA A 518 -21.60 27.05 1.67
CA ALA A 518 -21.54 25.61 1.95
C ALA A 518 -20.13 25.10 2.24
N ILE A 519 -19.12 25.54 1.46
CA ILE A 519 -17.72 25.18 1.71
C ILE A 519 -17.23 25.72 3.05
N ARG A 520 -17.59 26.95 3.41
CA ARG A 520 -17.24 27.52 4.72
C ARG A 520 -17.83 26.70 5.86
N ASP A 521 -19.08 26.29 5.73
CA ASP A 521 -19.76 25.48 6.75
C ASP A 521 -19.12 24.09 6.85
N LEU A 522 -18.84 23.41 5.72
CA LEU A 522 -18.15 22.11 5.70
C LEU A 522 -16.73 22.18 6.29
N ARG A 523 -16.02 23.28 6.09
CA ARG A 523 -14.70 23.50 6.71
C ARG A 523 -14.77 23.54 8.23
N GLN A 524 -15.88 23.97 8.83
CA GLN A 524 -16.05 23.93 10.29
C GLN A 524 -16.09 22.49 10.80
N PHE A 525 -16.79 21.58 10.11
CA PHE A 525 -16.77 20.15 10.42
C PHE A 525 -15.36 19.56 10.28
N LEU A 526 -14.64 19.92 9.21
CA LEU A 526 -13.29 19.40 8.97
C LEU A 526 -12.24 19.89 9.99
N ASN A 527 -12.45 21.05 10.61
CA ASN A 527 -11.56 21.57 11.65
C ASN A 527 -11.48 20.62 12.87
N GLU A 528 -12.55 19.90 13.19
CA GLU A 528 -12.56 18.91 14.29
C GLU A 528 -11.57 17.77 14.07
N PHE A 529 -11.27 17.46 12.80
CA PHE A 529 -10.35 16.38 12.41
C PHE A 529 -8.93 16.87 12.09
N GLY A 530 -8.60 18.10 12.47
CA GLY A 530 -7.25 18.66 12.31
C GLY A 530 -6.92 19.18 10.90
N TYR A 531 -7.89 19.25 9.98
CA TYR A 531 -7.73 19.92 8.68
C TYR A 531 -7.71 21.44 8.88
N ARG A 532 -6.61 22.00 9.41
CA ARG A 532 -6.46 23.47 9.54
C ARG A 532 -6.18 24.10 8.19
N LEU A 533 -7.23 24.49 7.48
CA LEU A 533 -7.11 25.44 6.37
C LEU A 533 -7.08 26.84 7.00
N ARG A 534 -5.90 27.45 7.19
CA ARG A 534 -5.80 28.84 7.71
C ARG A 534 -6.73 29.75 6.91
N SER A 535 -7.89 30.10 7.46
CA SER A 535 -8.81 31.03 6.84
C SER A 535 -8.24 32.44 7.04
N HIS A 536 -7.92 33.14 5.95
CA HIS A 536 -7.78 34.60 6.04
C HIS A 536 -9.15 35.18 6.39
N SER A 537 -9.33 35.64 7.63
CA SER A 537 -10.29 36.67 8.09
C SER A 537 -10.81 36.53 9.54
N ILE A 538 -10.21 35.70 10.42
CA ILE A 538 -10.58 35.74 11.85
C ILE A 538 -9.33 35.75 12.71
N ASP A 539 -9.20 36.83 13.49
CA ASP A 539 -8.16 37.04 14.47
C ASP A 539 -8.14 35.87 15.49
N GLY A 540 -6.95 35.35 15.80
CA GLY A 540 -6.76 34.06 16.46
C GLY A 540 -7.36 33.93 17.87
N ALA A 541 -7.72 35.06 18.50
CA ALA A 541 -8.38 35.11 19.80
C ALA A 541 -9.91 34.96 19.69
N GLN A 542 -10.57 35.57 18.69
CA GLN A 542 -12.04 35.51 18.53
C GLN A 542 -12.52 34.18 17.92
N ALA A 543 -11.65 33.47 17.19
CA ALA A 543 -11.98 32.14 16.66
C ALA A 543 -12.17 31.10 17.77
N LYS A 544 -11.36 31.17 18.85
CA LYS A 544 -11.46 30.23 19.99
C LYS A 544 -12.78 30.38 20.77
N GLU A 545 -13.27 31.60 20.96
CA GLU A 545 -14.53 31.85 21.69
C GLU A 545 -15.79 31.53 20.87
N LYS A 546 -15.76 31.69 19.54
CA LYS A 546 -16.90 31.29 18.67
C LYS A 546 -16.93 29.80 18.36
N LEU A 547 -15.79 29.10 18.36
CA LEU A 547 -15.72 27.63 18.23
C LEU A 547 -16.32 26.91 19.46
N SER A 548 -16.31 27.54 20.64
CA SER A 548 -16.95 27.01 21.85
C SER A 548 -18.47 27.28 21.95
N ALA A 549 -19.00 28.27 21.21
CA ALA A 549 -20.40 28.69 21.33
C ALA A 549 -21.32 28.19 20.20
N GLY A 550 -20.77 27.54 19.17
CA GLY A 550 -21.53 26.94 18.05
C GLY A 550 -20.87 25.69 17.47
N GLY A 551 -20.09 24.98 18.29
CA GLY A 551 -19.28 23.83 17.88
C GLY A 551 -20.12 22.64 17.41
N THR A 552 -19.71 22.05 16.30
CA THR A 552 -20.09 20.69 15.93
C THR A 552 -19.78 19.74 17.11
N ASN A 553 -20.65 18.74 17.32
CA ASN A 553 -20.72 17.97 18.57
C ASN A 553 -19.98 16.61 18.48
N PHE A 554 -19.07 16.41 17.51
CA PHE A 554 -18.59 15.07 17.17
C PHE A 554 -17.92 14.37 18.36
N GLY A 555 -16.98 15.04 19.04
CA GLY A 555 -16.28 14.47 20.21
C GLY A 555 -17.23 14.11 21.37
N ALA A 556 -18.25 14.93 21.63
CA ALA A 556 -19.23 14.66 22.68
C ALA A 556 -20.31 13.64 22.29
N ILE A 557 -20.57 13.44 20.98
CA ILE A 557 -21.32 12.28 20.48
C ILE A 557 -20.48 11.01 20.71
N MET A 558 -19.20 11.02 20.33
CA MET A 558 -18.29 9.88 20.48
C MET A 558 -18.12 9.44 21.93
N SER A 559 -18.07 10.36 22.89
CA SER A 559 -17.91 10.03 24.31
C SER A 559 -19.11 9.25 24.87
N LYS A 560 -20.32 9.50 24.37
CA LYS A 560 -21.57 8.86 24.82
C LYS A 560 -21.80 7.46 24.24
N MET A 561 -21.20 7.15 23.10
CA MET A 561 -21.37 5.86 22.42
C MET A 561 -20.76 4.70 23.22
N SER A 562 -21.45 3.57 23.23
CA SER A 562 -20.94 2.29 23.74
C SER A 562 -20.04 1.61 22.69
N LEU A 563 -19.27 0.58 23.09
CA LEU A 563 -18.50 -0.22 22.13
C LEU A 563 -19.39 -0.94 21.10
N GLN A 564 -20.63 -1.29 21.46
CA GLN A 564 -21.61 -1.85 20.54
C GLN A 564 -22.06 -0.82 19.48
N ASP A 565 -22.24 0.45 19.87
CA ASP A 565 -22.52 1.53 18.92
C ASP A 565 -21.34 1.76 17.97
N LEU A 566 -20.12 1.71 18.49
CA LEU A 566 -18.91 1.85 17.65
C LEU A 566 -18.74 0.68 16.66
N ASN A 567 -19.11 -0.55 17.02
CA ASN A 567 -19.19 -1.68 16.07
C ASN A 567 -20.13 -1.33 14.90
N ARG A 568 -21.31 -0.76 15.19
CA ARG A 568 -22.27 -0.33 14.16
C ARG A 568 -21.72 0.77 13.26
N VAL A 569 -21.06 1.78 13.85
CA VAL A 569 -20.51 2.92 13.11
C VAL A 569 -19.37 2.49 12.18
N LEU A 570 -18.46 1.63 12.66
CA LEU A 570 -17.29 1.22 11.90
C LEU A 570 -17.55 0.05 10.97
N PHE A 571 -18.21 -1.00 11.43
CA PHE A 571 -18.19 -2.32 10.80
C PHE A 571 -19.59 -2.74 10.32
N ARG A 572 -20.10 -3.86 10.84
CA ARG A 572 -21.22 -4.66 10.31
C ARG A 572 -20.94 -5.21 8.92
N SER A 573 -20.83 -6.52 8.83
CA SER A 573 -20.94 -7.24 7.55
C SER A 573 -22.33 -7.03 6.93
N HIS A 574 -22.49 -7.42 5.66
CA HIS A 574 -23.79 -7.36 4.99
C HIS A 574 -24.84 -8.18 5.74
N GLU A 575 -24.47 -9.40 6.14
CA GLU A 575 -25.31 -10.36 6.84
C GLU A 575 -25.76 -9.81 8.21
N GLU A 576 -24.83 -9.21 8.96
CA GLU A 576 -25.14 -8.59 10.25
C GLU A 576 -26.06 -7.38 10.12
N GLU A 577 -25.90 -6.54 9.10
CA GLU A 577 -26.80 -5.40 8.90
C GLU A 577 -28.20 -5.86 8.45
N ALA A 578 -28.28 -6.90 7.63
CA ALA A 578 -29.54 -7.49 7.16
C ALA A 578 -30.32 -8.17 8.29
N ASP A 579 -29.63 -8.83 9.23
CA ASP A 579 -30.19 -9.55 10.39
C ASP A 579 -31.11 -8.68 11.27
N GLU A 580 -30.91 -7.37 11.24
CA GLU A 580 -31.69 -6.42 12.01
C GLU A 580 -33.15 -6.35 11.53
N GLY A 581 -33.43 -6.81 10.30
CA GLY A 581 -34.77 -6.83 9.73
C GLY A 581 -35.31 -5.46 9.32
N LYS A 582 -34.42 -4.48 9.09
CA LYS A 582 -34.77 -3.10 8.69
C LYS A 582 -34.53 -2.81 7.19
N GLY A 583 -34.26 -3.84 6.39
CA GLY A 583 -33.99 -3.73 4.95
C GLY A 583 -32.64 -3.07 4.60
N GLY A 584 -31.69 -3.04 5.54
CA GLY A 584 -30.33 -2.52 5.34
C GLY A 584 -29.36 -3.58 4.82
N GLY A 585 -28.21 -3.13 4.30
CA GLY A 585 -27.13 -3.99 3.81
C GLY A 585 -25.93 -3.16 3.35
N ALA A 586 -24.87 -3.83 2.90
CA ALA A 586 -23.67 -3.18 2.38
C ALA A 586 -23.96 -2.31 1.14
N PHE A 587 -23.31 -1.15 1.04
CA PHE A 587 -23.46 -0.25 -0.10
C PHE A 587 -22.74 -0.79 -1.34
N TYR A 588 -23.42 -0.81 -2.48
CA TYR A 588 -22.88 -1.25 -3.77
C TYR A 588 -22.32 -0.08 -4.57
N VAL A 589 -21.10 -0.22 -5.08
CA VAL A 589 -20.50 0.71 -6.03
C VAL A 589 -20.19 -0.03 -7.34
N GLN A 590 -20.66 0.52 -8.46
CA GLN A 590 -20.38 -0.05 -9.78
C GLN A 590 -18.86 -0.20 -10.01
N ASN A 591 -18.43 -1.35 -10.54
CA ASN A 591 -17.02 -1.72 -10.76
C ASN A 591 -16.17 -1.93 -9.49
N ILE A 592 -16.79 -1.91 -8.30
CA ILE A 592 -16.16 -2.34 -7.04
C ILE A 592 -16.94 -3.50 -6.43
N GLY A 593 -18.27 -3.43 -6.43
CA GLY A 593 -19.15 -4.36 -5.72
C GLY A 593 -19.64 -3.80 -4.40
N ASN A 594 -20.10 -4.68 -3.52
CA ASN A 594 -20.48 -4.31 -2.15
C ASN A 594 -19.23 -4.01 -1.33
N PHE A 595 -19.30 -2.98 -0.48
CA PHE A 595 -18.28 -2.82 0.56
C PHE A 595 -18.27 -4.02 1.51
N VAL A 596 -17.08 -4.36 2.00
CA VAL A 596 -16.90 -5.47 2.97
C VAL A 596 -17.65 -5.19 4.28
N TYR A 597 -17.73 -3.92 4.68
CA TYR A 597 -18.51 -3.46 5.82
C TYR A 597 -19.49 -2.35 5.42
N CYS A 598 -20.63 -2.31 6.09
CA CYS A 598 -21.65 -1.26 5.94
C CYS A 598 -21.20 0.08 6.54
N GLY A 599 -20.38 0.03 7.59
CA GLY A 599 -19.86 1.21 8.29
C GLY A 599 -18.64 1.87 7.64
N LEU A 600 -18.07 2.84 8.35
CA LEU A 600 -16.96 3.66 7.86
C LEU A 600 -15.72 2.83 7.48
N ALA A 601 -15.49 1.68 8.12
CA ALA A 601 -14.36 0.80 7.82
C ALA A 601 -14.44 0.15 6.44
N GLY A 602 -15.64 0.02 5.85
CA GLY A 602 -15.81 -0.53 4.50
C GLY A 602 -15.33 0.44 3.41
N MET A 603 -15.47 1.74 3.66
CA MET A 603 -15.12 2.81 2.71
C MET A 603 -13.74 3.43 2.97
N ALA A 604 -13.25 3.39 4.22
CA ALA A 604 -11.97 3.99 4.59
C ALA A 604 -10.76 3.50 3.76
N PRO A 605 -10.62 2.20 3.39
CA PRO A 605 -9.53 1.74 2.53
C PRO A 605 -9.56 2.35 1.13
N HIS A 606 -10.74 2.43 0.51
CA HIS A 606 -10.92 3.07 -0.80
C HIS A 606 -10.59 4.56 -0.73
N PHE A 607 -11.11 5.25 0.28
CA PHE A 607 -10.85 6.68 0.49
C PHE A 607 -9.37 6.97 0.79
N LYS A 608 -8.71 6.12 1.57
CA LYS A 608 -7.26 6.18 1.79
C LYS A 608 -6.48 6.02 0.49
N TYR A 609 -6.85 5.06 -0.36
CA TYR A 609 -6.19 4.85 -1.65
C TYR A 609 -6.35 6.05 -2.58
N VAL A 610 -7.58 6.56 -2.77
CA VAL A 610 -7.82 7.70 -3.67
C VAL A 610 -7.15 8.98 -3.18
N ARG A 611 -7.11 9.22 -1.85
CA ARG A 611 -6.42 10.39 -1.31
C ARG A 611 -4.90 10.32 -1.46
N LEU A 612 -4.31 9.16 -1.18
CA LEU A 612 -2.84 9.00 -1.24
C LEU A 612 -2.31 9.10 -2.67
N ASN A 613 -3.07 8.59 -3.65
CA ASN A 613 -2.68 8.60 -5.05
C ASN A 613 -3.31 9.76 -5.86
N ASN A 614 -4.15 10.57 -5.21
CA ASN A 614 -5.00 11.57 -5.86
C ASN A 614 -5.81 11.00 -7.05
N GLU A 615 -6.27 9.75 -6.92
CA GLU A 615 -6.91 8.97 -7.99
C GLU A 615 -8.40 9.35 -8.14
N MET A 616 -8.66 10.45 -8.83
CA MET A 616 -10.02 10.96 -9.05
C MET A 616 -10.83 10.11 -10.05
N GLY A 617 -10.18 9.23 -10.81
CA GLY A 617 -10.84 8.30 -11.75
C GLY A 617 -11.41 7.06 -11.09
N HIS A 618 -11.17 6.85 -9.80
CA HIS A 618 -11.66 5.68 -9.06
C HIS A 618 -13.19 5.56 -9.12
N PRO A 619 -13.78 4.36 -9.26
CA PRO A 619 -15.23 4.21 -9.41
C PRO A 619 -16.05 4.80 -8.26
N LEU A 620 -15.52 4.76 -7.03
CA LEU A 620 -16.11 5.45 -5.87
C LEU A 620 -16.26 6.96 -6.09
N CYS A 621 -15.24 7.60 -6.67
CA CYS A 621 -15.28 9.03 -6.97
C CYS A 621 -16.31 9.34 -8.06
N ASN A 622 -16.48 8.45 -9.04
CA ASN A 622 -17.52 8.60 -10.07
C ASN A 622 -18.91 8.53 -9.45
N ASN A 623 -19.18 7.51 -8.62
CA ASN A 623 -20.45 7.37 -7.90
C ASN A 623 -20.78 8.62 -7.07
N VAL A 624 -19.78 9.15 -6.33
CA VAL A 624 -19.91 10.35 -5.50
C VAL A 624 -20.11 11.64 -6.32
N ARG A 625 -19.61 11.69 -7.56
CA ARG A 625 -19.87 12.82 -8.47
C ARG A 625 -21.28 12.77 -9.05
N GLU A 626 -21.73 11.58 -9.42
CA GLU A 626 -23.03 11.35 -10.07
C GLU A 626 -24.20 11.55 -9.12
N ASN A 627 -24.07 11.17 -7.85
CA ASN A 627 -25.16 11.24 -6.88
C ASN A 627 -24.66 11.38 -5.43
N ASP A 628 -25.59 11.72 -4.54
CA ASP A 628 -25.34 11.87 -3.09
C ASP A 628 -25.78 10.65 -2.27
N TRP A 629 -25.86 9.46 -2.87
CA TRP A 629 -26.42 8.30 -2.19
C TRP A 629 -25.55 7.81 -1.03
N LEU A 630 -24.22 7.84 -1.17
CA LEU A 630 -23.32 7.31 -0.15
C LEU A 630 -23.42 8.06 1.19
N ILE A 631 -23.44 9.39 1.18
CA ILE A 631 -23.57 10.19 2.41
C ILE A 631 -24.96 10.02 3.05
N LYS A 632 -26.02 9.89 2.23
CA LYS A 632 -27.38 9.60 2.73
C LYS A 632 -27.48 8.21 3.31
N TYR A 633 -26.87 7.22 2.67
CA TYR A 633 -26.78 5.85 3.16
C TYR A 633 -26.15 5.83 4.56
N LEU A 634 -25.01 6.50 4.75
CA LEU A 634 -24.35 6.65 6.05
C LEU A 634 -25.24 7.28 7.11
N ALA A 635 -25.92 8.38 6.79
CA ALA A 635 -26.80 9.05 7.74
C ALA A 635 -27.99 8.16 8.11
N ASN A 636 -28.69 7.63 7.10
CA ASN A 636 -29.93 6.86 7.27
C ASN A 636 -29.69 5.59 8.08
N ARG A 637 -28.63 4.82 7.80
CA ARG A 637 -28.34 3.58 8.54
C ARG A 637 -28.10 3.85 10.03
N LEU A 638 -27.44 4.97 10.36
CA LEU A 638 -27.13 5.32 11.75
C LEU A 638 -28.33 5.90 12.50
N THR A 639 -29.23 6.63 11.81
CA THR A 639 -30.44 7.18 12.44
C THR A 639 -31.47 6.13 12.87
N GLN A 640 -31.36 4.90 12.36
CA GLN A 640 -32.29 3.82 12.70
C GLN A 640 -32.08 3.24 14.11
N HIS A 641 -31.00 3.59 14.80
CA HIS A 641 -30.65 3.05 16.12
C HIS A 641 -30.38 4.17 17.12
N GLN A 642 -30.99 4.06 18.31
CA GLN A 642 -30.93 5.11 19.33
C GLN A 642 -29.49 5.50 19.72
N GLY A 643 -28.59 4.53 19.91
CA GLY A 643 -27.20 4.79 20.28
C GLY A 643 -26.33 5.41 19.19
N THR A 644 -26.75 5.34 17.92
CA THR A 644 -26.04 5.96 16.78
C THR A 644 -26.77 7.12 16.12
N ALA A 645 -27.99 7.44 16.57
CA ALA A 645 -28.87 8.42 15.93
C ALA A 645 -28.28 9.82 15.90
N ASP A 646 -27.60 10.24 16.97
CA ASP A 646 -26.93 11.55 17.04
C ASP A 646 -25.85 11.71 15.96
N LEU A 647 -25.07 10.65 15.68
CA LEU A 647 -24.08 10.67 14.61
C LEU A 647 -24.74 10.66 13.22
N GLY A 648 -25.84 9.90 13.05
CA GLY A 648 -26.63 9.95 11.83
C GLY A 648 -27.19 11.35 11.55
N ASN A 649 -27.67 12.03 12.60
CA ASN A 649 -28.15 13.41 12.54
C ASN A 649 -27.01 14.41 12.26
N TRP A 650 -25.80 14.14 12.75
CA TRP A 650 -24.59 14.89 12.40
C TRP A 650 -24.29 14.79 10.90
N PHE A 651 -24.32 13.60 10.31
CA PHE A 651 -24.16 13.42 8.85
C PHE A 651 -25.28 14.07 8.05
N ASN A 652 -26.54 13.99 8.50
CA ASN A 652 -27.67 14.69 7.88
C ASN A 652 -27.49 16.22 7.91
N SER A 653 -26.92 16.76 8.98
CA SER A 653 -26.63 18.19 9.09
C SER A 653 -25.51 18.61 8.14
N LEU A 654 -24.47 17.79 8.00
CA LEU A 654 -23.38 17.97 7.03
C LEU A 654 -23.89 17.91 5.58
N TYR A 655 -24.83 16.99 5.28
CA TYR A 655 -25.42 16.83 3.95
C TYR A 655 -26.08 18.12 3.42
N LYS A 656 -26.69 18.94 4.30
CA LYS A 656 -27.34 20.21 3.91
C LYS A 656 -26.40 21.17 3.19
N SER A 657 -25.14 21.21 3.60
CA SER A 657 -24.09 22.01 2.95
C SER A 657 -23.44 21.24 1.80
N TYR A 658 -23.16 19.94 2.00
CA TYR A 658 -22.57 19.08 0.98
C TYR A 658 -23.35 19.03 -0.35
N ALA A 659 -24.68 18.97 -0.29
CA ALA A 659 -25.54 18.91 -1.49
C ALA A 659 -25.40 20.14 -2.42
N LYS A 660 -24.91 21.26 -1.88
CA LYS A 660 -24.72 22.54 -2.58
C LYS A 660 -23.34 22.69 -3.22
N LEU A 661 -22.48 21.69 -3.06
CA LEU A 661 -21.16 21.66 -3.71
C LEU A 661 -21.29 21.33 -5.20
N PRO A 662 -20.47 21.96 -6.07
CA PRO A 662 -20.27 21.49 -7.42
C PRO A 662 -19.82 20.03 -7.44
N HIS A 663 -20.30 19.25 -8.42
CA HIS A 663 -20.04 17.81 -8.52
C HIS A 663 -18.54 17.46 -8.45
N TYR A 664 -17.66 18.24 -9.10
CA TYR A 664 -16.22 17.98 -9.10
C TYR A 664 -15.54 18.12 -7.72
N LEU A 665 -16.16 18.81 -6.75
CA LEU A 665 -15.63 18.96 -5.38
C LEU A 665 -16.20 17.92 -4.39
N LYS A 666 -17.29 17.23 -4.76
CA LYS A 666 -17.94 16.28 -3.86
C LYS A 666 -17.00 15.16 -3.36
N PRO A 667 -16.16 14.52 -4.21
CA PRO A 667 -15.26 13.46 -3.75
C PRO A 667 -14.26 13.91 -2.68
N CYS A 668 -13.61 15.06 -2.85
CA CYS A 668 -12.56 15.49 -1.93
C CYS A 668 -13.10 15.90 -0.55
N PHE A 669 -14.31 16.47 -0.49
CA PHE A 669 -14.95 16.80 0.78
C PHE A 669 -15.53 15.56 1.47
N LEU A 670 -16.17 14.65 0.74
CA LEU A 670 -16.71 13.44 1.35
C LEU A 670 -15.59 12.55 1.90
N GLU A 671 -14.50 12.40 1.15
CA GLU A 671 -13.31 11.69 1.62
C GLU A 671 -12.77 12.29 2.92
N ALA A 672 -12.56 13.62 2.96
CA ALA A 672 -11.98 14.27 4.13
C ALA A 672 -12.85 14.09 5.39
N VAL A 673 -14.18 14.17 5.23
CA VAL A 673 -15.17 13.94 6.28
C VAL A 673 -15.16 12.48 6.75
N VAL A 674 -15.22 11.52 5.83
CA VAL A 674 -15.25 10.09 6.15
C VAL A 674 -13.94 9.63 6.80
N SER A 675 -12.80 10.01 6.23
CA SER A 675 -11.48 9.73 6.79
C SER A 675 -11.28 10.38 8.16
N GLY A 676 -11.78 11.61 8.34
CA GLY A 676 -11.79 12.32 9.62
C GLY A 676 -12.63 11.59 10.67
N ALA A 677 -13.90 11.30 10.34
CA ALA A 677 -14.82 10.58 11.20
C ALA A 677 -14.30 9.18 11.55
N TYR A 678 -13.81 8.41 10.58
CA TYR A 678 -13.21 7.09 10.81
C TYR A 678 -12.04 7.18 11.81
N SER A 679 -11.12 8.12 11.59
CA SER A 679 -9.98 8.32 12.51
C SER A 679 -10.45 8.70 13.93
N GLY A 680 -11.42 9.60 14.04
CA GLY A 680 -11.98 10.03 15.32
C GLY A 680 -12.74 8.92 16.06
N VAL A 681 -13.48 8.07 15.33
CA VAL A 681 -14.17 6.91 15.89
C VAL A 681 -13.16 5.86 16.37
N CYS A 682 -12.10 5.59 15.59
CA CYS A 682 -11.02 4.68 16.02
C CYS A 682 -10.29 5.17 17.27
N GLU A 683 -10.04 6.48 17.39
CA GLU A 683 -9.40 7.04 18.60
C GLU A 683 -10.34 6.98 19.81
N SER A 684 -11.63 7.31 19.64
CA SER A 684 -12.65 7.15 20.69
C SER A 684 -12.75 5.70 21.16
N MET A 685 -12.71 4.75 20.23
CA MET A 685 -12.66 3.33 20.55
C MET A 685 -11.42 3.01 21.38
N ALA A 686 -10.23 3.41 20.93
CA ALA A 686 -8.98 3.13 21.66
C ALA A 686 -9.04 3.64 23.10
N HIS A 687 -9.57 4.85 23.33
CA HIS A 687 -9.76 5.43 24.67
C HIS A 687 -10.75 4.67 25.57
N LYS A 688 -11.68 3.90 24.99
CA LYS A 688 -12.63 3.05 25.73
C LYS A 688 -12.09 1.64 26.00
N LEU A 689 -10.97 1.27 25.40
CA LEU A 689 -10.28 0.00 25.63
C LEU A 689 -9.18 0.17 26.69
N SER A 690 -8.50 -0.93 27.03
CA SER A 690 -7.46 -0.98 28.07
C SER A 690 -6.30 -0.01 27.81
N GLY A 691 -5.58 0.35 28.88
CA GLY A 691 -4.38 1.20 28.78
C GLY A 691 -3.30 0.62 27.85
N TYR A 692 -3.23 -0.72 27.74
CA TYR A 692 -2.34 -1.40 26.80
C TYR A 692 -2.69 -1.08 25.34
N VAL A 693 -3.98 -1.08 24.98
CA VAL A 693 -4.41 -0.70 23.63
C VAL A 693 -4.19 0.80 23.38
N GLN A 694 -4.49 1.63 24.38
CA GLN A 694 -4.30 3.09 24.28
C GLN A 694 -2.85 3.48 24.03
N THR A 695 -1.89 2.81 24.67
CA THR A 695 -0.46 3.12 24.52
C THR A 695 0.25 2.22 23.52
N GLY A 696 -0.44 1.21 22.99
CA GLY A 696 0.09 0.24 22.05
C GLY A 696 0.44 0.81 20.68
N SER A 697 1.28 0.07 19.95
CA SER A 697 1.67 0.42 18.58
C SER A 697 0.48 0.45 17.62
N THR A 698 0.66 1.02 16.43
CA THR A 698 -0.38 0.99 15.37
C THR A 698 -0.86 -0.42 15.07
N PHE A 699 0.04 -1.42 15.11
CA PHE A 699 -0.33 -2.82 14.90
C PHE A 699 -1.20 -3.37 16.03
N VAL A 700 -0.87 -3.09 17.29
CA VAL A 700 -1.70 -3.48 18.45
C VAL A 700 -3.08 -2.84 18.37
N ARG A 701 -3.15 -1.53 18.05
CA ARG A 701 -4.42 -0.83 17.87
C ARG A 701 -5.25 -1.40 16.71
N GLN A 702 -4.60 -1.84 15.63
CA GLN A 702 -5.28 -2.52 14.51
C GLN A 702 -5.81 -3.90 14.90
N LEU A 703 -5.05 -4.70 15.64
CA LEU A 703 -5.53 -5.98 16.18
C LEU A 703 -6.70 -5.77 17.15
N ALA A 704 -6.63 -4.73 17.99
CA ALA A 704 -7.69 -4.39 18.93
C ALA A 704 -9.00 -3.97 18.25
N LEU A 705 -8.97 -3.48 16.99
CA LEU A 705 -10.21 -3.30 16.20
C LEU A 705 -10.96 -4.63 16.03
N GLY A 706 -10.24 -5.76 15.98
CA GLY A 706 -10.81 -7.10 15.97
C GLY A 706 -11.78 -7.35 17.13
N SER A 707 -11.55 -6.71 18.29
CA SER A 707 -12.48 -6.74 19.42
C SER A 707 -13.89 -6.29 18.99
N LEU A 708 -13.98 -5.19 18.25
CA LEU A 708 -15.26 -4.67 17.78
C LEU A 708 -15.73 -5.40 16.53
N VAL A 709 -14.85 -5.83 15.64
CA VAL A 709 -15.25 -6.57 14.42
C VAL A 709 -16.03 -7.83 14.80
N PHE A 710 -15.50 -8.62 15.73
CA PHE A 710 -16.08 -9.93 16.06
C PHE A 710 -17.04 -9.89 17.24
N ALA A 711 -16.84 -9.00 18.22
CA ALA A 711 -17.70 -8.90 19.38
C ALA A 711 -18.71 -7.75 19.24
N GLY A 712 -19.95 -8.11 18.94
CA GLY A 712 -21.10 -7.21 18.83
C GLY A 712 -22.42 -7.89 19.11
N TYR A 713 -23.49 -7.10 19.15
CA TYR A 713 -24.86 -7.60 19.28
C TYR A 713 -25.38 -8.10 17.91
N CYS A 714 -26.07 -9.23 17.91
CA CYS A 714 -26.70 -9.82 16.72
C CYS A 714 -28.09 -10.34 17.11
N ARG A 715 -29.13 -9.91 16.39
CA ARG A 715 -30.53 -10.13 16.74
C ARG A 715 -30.91 -11.61 16.66
N SER A 716 -30.41 -12.34 15.67
CA SER A 716 -30.69 -13.78 15.51
C SER A 716 -29.79 -14.71 16.33
N ALA A 717 -28.77 -14.18 17.01
CA ALA A 717 -27.74 -14.98 17.67
C ALA A 717 -27.50 -14.53 19.13
N LEU A 718 -28.57 -14.53 19.91
CA LEU A 718 -28.57 -14.09 21.30
C LEU A 718 -27.85 -15.07 22.23
N LEU A 719 -27.33 -14.55 23.35
CA LEU A 719 -26.92 -15.40 24.45
C LEU A 719 -28.14 -15.96 25.20
N PRO A 720 -28.02 -17.16 25.79
CA PRO A 720 -28.96 -17.66 26.79
C PRO A 720 -29.26 -16.61 27.88
N HIS A 721 -30.51 -16.56 28.31
CA HIS A 721 -30.94 -15.60 29.34
C HIS A 721 -30.16 -15.83 30.65
N LEU A 722 -29.45 -14.80 31.10
CA LEU A 722 -28.68 -14.84 32.35
C LEU A 722 -29.60 -14.91 33.58
N ALA A 723 -29.04 -15.15 34.77
CA ALA A 723 -29.85 -15.14 36.00
C ALA A 723 -30.38 -13.70 36.29
N ASP A 724 -31.58 -13.58 36.82
CA ASP A 724 -32.21 -12.25 37.04
C ASP A 724 -31.52 -11.47 38.18
N ASN A 725 -30.77 -12.20 39.02
CA ASN A 725 -30.00 -11.70 40.15
C ASN A 725 -28.49 -11.78 39.90
N VAL A 726 -28.04 -11.64 38.65
CA VAL A 726 -26.61 -11.44 38.35
C VAL A 726 -26.15 -10.12 38.98
N ASP A 727 -24.99 -10.16 39.66
CA ASP A 727 -24.41 -9.00 40.32
C ASP A 727 -24.04 -7.89 39.31
N GLU A 728 -24.03 -6.64 39.77
CA GLU A 728 -23.66 -5.48 38.94
C GLU A 728 -22.21 -5.61 38.39
N PRO A 729 -21.96 -5.19 37.14
CA PRO A 729 -22.92 -4.61 36.20
C PRO A 729 -23.87 -5.65 35.60
N ARG A 730 -25.13 -5.25 35.38
CA ARG A 730 -26.14 -6.07 34.69
C ARG A 730 -25.97 -6.04 33.16
N PRO A 731 -26.38 -7.11 32.46
CA PRO A 731 -26.38 -7.12 31.00
C PRO A 731 -27.26 -5.99 30.45
N PRO A 732 -26.85 -5.33 29.35
CA PRO A 732 -27.67 -4.31 28.71
C PRO A 732 -28.98 -4.93 28.19
N THR A 733 -30.08 -4.16 28.21
CA THR A 733 -31.37 -4.59 27.68
C THR A 733 -31.83 -3.67 26.55
N PHE A 734 -32.67 -4.19 25.67
CA PHE A 734 -33.40 -3.40 24.68
C PHE A 734 -34.88 -3.80 24.69
N TYR A 735 -35.74 -2.87 24.28
CA TYR A 735 -37.16 -3.15 24.12
C TYR A 735 -37.42 -3.84 22.79
N ASN A 736 -37.90 -5.09 22.83
CA ASN A 736 -38.27 -5.82 21.63
C ASN A 736 -39.77 -5.60 21.34
N GLU A 737 -40.05 -4.72 20.37
CA GLU A 737 -41.42 -4.36 19.96
C GLU A 737 -42.23 -5.56 19.46
N ALA A 738 -41.58 -6.55 18.83
CA ALA A 738 -42.27 -7.71 18.24
C ALA A 738 -42.88 -8.65 19.30
N ILE A 739 -42.28 -8.71 20.49
CA ILE A 739 -42.73 -9.55 21.61
C ILE A 739 -43.18 -8.74 22.83
N ASN A 740 -43.17 -7.41 22.72
CA ASN A 740 -43.59 -6.45 23.73
C ASN A 740 -42.93 -6.67 25.11
N LYS A 741 -41.61 -6.93 25.14
CA LYS A 741 -40.81 -7.20 26.35
C LYS A 741 -39.39 -6.67 26.23
N GLU A 742 -38.77 -6.34 27.36
CA GLU A 742 -37.32 -6.13 27.43
C GLU A 742 -36.56 -7.46 27.25
N GLN A 743 -35.46 -7.40 26.50
CA GLN A 743 -34.62 -8.54 26.19
C GLN A 743 -33.14 -8.16 26.40
N GLN A 744 -32.34 -9.10 26.91
CA GLN A 744 -30.90 -8.90 27.09
C GLN A 744 -30.21 -8.74 25.72
N ALA A 745 -29.51 -7.62 25.52
CA ALA A 745 -28.72 -7.26 24.35
C ALA A 745 -27.22 -7.52 24.59
N CYS A 746 -26.89 -8.69 25.11
CA CYS A 746 -25.50 -9.06 25.37
C CYS A 746 -24.69 -9.08 24.06
N THR A 747 -23.43 -8.64 24.17
CA THR A 747 -22.45 -8.83 23.11
C THR A 747 -22.14 -10.32 22.93
N THR A 748 -21.98 -10.74 21.68
CA THR A 748 -21.61 -12.10 21.28
C THR A 748 -20.39 -12.06 20.38
N ILE A 749 -19.59 -13.13 20.38
CA ILE A 749 -18.41 -13.26 19.53
C ILE A 749 -18.79 -14.08 18.30
N ALA A 750 -18.71 -13.48 17.11
CA ALA A 750 -18.75 -14.22 15.86
C ALA A 750 -17.45 -15.01 15.68
N ALA A 751 -17.52 -16.27 15.25
CA ALA A 751 -16.32 -17.04 14.92
C ALA A 751 -15.52 -16.42 13.75
N GLY A 752 -16.22 -15.82 12.78
CA GLY A 752 -15.62 -15.10 11.67
C GLY A 752 -16.64 -14.49 10.72
N LEU A 753 -16.23 -13.47 9.97
CA LEU A 753 -17.08 -12.74 9.04
C LEU A 753 -16.67 -13.03 7.58
N PRO A 754 -17.63 -13.16 6.63
CA PRO A 754 -19.08 -13.07 6.83
C PRO A 754 -19.76 -14.41 7.19
N HIS A 755 -19.08 -15.54 7.02
CA HIS A 755 -19.72 -16.87 7.03
C HIS A 755 -20.34 -17.28 8.38
N PHE A 756 -19.79 -16.80 9.49
CA PHE A 756 -20.23 -17.14 10.86
C PHE A 756 -20.71 -15.90 11.59
N ALA A 757 -21.40 -15.02 10.87
CA ALA A 757 -21.80 -13.72 11.36
C ALA A 757 -23.16 -13.71 12.07
N THR A 758 -24.11 -14.59 11.69
CA THR A 758 -25.50 -14.50 12.16
C THR A 758 -26.12 -15.88 12.41
N GLY A 759 -27.30 -15.88 13.04
CA GLY A 759 -28.10 -17.07 13.30
C GLY A 759 -27.39 -18.11 14.18
N LEU A 760 -27.71 -19.38 13.92
CA LEU A 760 -27.14 -20.51 14.67
C LEU A 760 -25.61 -20.55 14.57
N PHE A 761 -25.06 -20.16 13.42
CA PHE A 761 -23.63 -20.30 13.11
C PHE A 761 -22.73 -19.18 13.66
N ARG A 762 -23.25 -18.24 14.46
CA ARG A 762 -22.42 -17.17 15.02
C ARG A 762 -21.59 -17.63 16.21
N ASN A 763 -22.26 -18.24 17.19
CA ASN A 763 -21.71 -18.54 18.51
C ASN A 763 -21.21 -20.00 18.59
N TRP A 764 -19.92 -20.17 18.43
CA TRP A 764 -19.23 -21.45 18.61
C TRP A 764 -18.43 -21.45 19.91
N GLY A 765 -18.70 -22.36 20.84
CA GLY A 765 -18.08 -22.41 22.16
C GLY A 765 -16.56 -22.51 22.09
N ARG A 766 -16.04 -23.35 21.18
CA ARG A 766 -14.60 -23.46 20.91
C ARG A 766 -14.00 -22.12 20.51
N ASP A 767 -14.45 -21.54 19.39
CA ASP A 767 -13.94 -20.28 18.84
C ASP A 767 -14.09 -19.13 19.84
N THR A 768 -15.24 -19.08 20.53
CA THR A 768 -15.54 -18.07 21.54
C THR A 768 -14.49 -18.09 22.64
N PHE A 769 -14.22 -19.25 23.24
CA PHE A 769 -13.32 -19.33 24.40
C PHE A 769 -11.83 -19.33 24.03
N ILE A 770 -11.47 -19.71 22.79
CA ILE A 770 -10.13 -19.46 22.26
C ILE A 770 -9.92 -17.95 22.04
N ALA A 771 -10.90 -17.24 21.49
CA ALA A 771 -10.76 -15.82 21.15
C ALA A 771 -10.96 -14.88 22.36
N LEU A 772 -11.71 -15.29 23.39
CA LEU A 772 -12.14 -14.44 24.51
C LEU A 772 -10.99 -13.69 25.21
N PRO A 773 -9.84 -14.32 25.54
CA PRO A 773 -8.73 -13.60 26.17
C PRO A 773 -8.21 -12.43 25.32
N GLY A 774 -7.95 -12.69 24.02
CA GLY A 774 -7.46 -11.67 23.10
C GLY A 774 -8.50 -10.62 22.70
N ILE A 775 -9.74 -11.03 22.44
CA ILE A 775 -10.80 -10.14 21.91
C ILE A 775 -11.48 -9.34 23.02
N LEU A 776 -11.57 -9.85 24.26
CA LEU A 776 -12.28 -9.19 25.35
C LEU A 776 -11.40 -8.86 26.57
N LEU A 777 -10.55 -9.78 27.06
CA LEU A 777 -9.79 -9.51 28.29
C LEU A 777 -8.66 -8.50 28.07
N ILE A 778 -7.80 -8.68 27.06
CA ILE A 778 -6.70 -7.74 26.75
C ILE A 778 -7.22 -6.33 26.43
N PRO A 779 -8.30 -6.17 25.64
CA PRO A 779 -8.91 -4.86 25.40
C PRO A 779 -9.67 -4.30 26.60
N GLY A 780 -9.83 -5.03 27.71
CA GLY A 780 -10.45 -4.56 28.94
C GLY A 780 -11.99 -4.67 29.00
N ARG A 781 -12.60 -5.47 28.11
CA ARG A 781 -14.06 -5.69 28.02
C ARG A 781 -14.53 -6.81 28.95
N TYR A 782 -14.21 -6.69 30.24
CA TYR A 782 -14.44 -7.74 31.23
C TYR A 782 -15.92 -8.07 31.43
N ASP A 783 -16.80 -7.07 31.44
CA ASP A 783 -18.24 -7.28 31.67
C ASP A 783 -18.86 -8.20 30.60
N GLU A 784 -18.52 -7.96 29.33
CA GLU A 784 -19.00 -8.78 28.22
C GLU A 784 -18.43 -10.21 28.27
N ALA A 785 -17.14 -10.36 28.64
CA ALA A 785 -16.52 -11.67 28.83
C ALA A 785 -17.23 -12.47 29.94
N ARG A 786 -17.55 -11.81 31.05
CA ARG A 786 -18.32 -12.38 32.17
C ARG A 786 -19.69 -12.88 31.69
N TYR A 787 -20.45 -12.07 30.95
CA TYR A 787 -21.77 -12.47 30.44
C TYR A 787 -21.69 -13.70 29.53
N ILE A 788 -20.71 -13.76 28.63
CA ILE A 788 -20.50 -14.91 27.74
C ILE A 788 -20.18 -16.17 28.57
N ILE A 789 -19.26 -16.08 29.52
CA ILE A 789 -18.88 -17.21 30.39
C ILE A 789 -20.10 -17.77 31.11
N LEU A 790 -20.92 -16.89 31.72
CA LEU A 790 -22.11 -17.29 32.48
C LEU A 790 -23.21 -17.87 31.58
N ALA A 791 -23.39 -17.32 30.37
CA ALA A 791 -24.40 -17.80 29.43
C ALA A 791 -24.10 -19.22 28.95
N PHE A 792 -22.85 -19.50 28.55
CA PHE A 792 -22.44 -20.86 28.16
C PHE A 792 -22.47 -21.83 29.34
N ALA A 793 -22.13 -21.38 30.56
CA ALA A 793 -22.27 -22.18 31.77
C ALA A 793 -23.72 -22.65 31.99
N GLY A 794 -24.69 -21.79 31.65
CA GLY A 794 -26.12 -22.14 31.69
C GLY A 794 -26.46 -23.35 30.81
N CYS A 795 -25.76 -23.53 29.70
CA CYS A 795 -25.96 -24.62 28.75
C CYS A 795 -25.18 -25.91 29.06
N LEU A 796 -24.35 -25.97 30.11
CA LEU A 796 -23.59 -27.18 30.43
C LEU A 796 -24.51 -28.43 30.45
N ARG A 797 -24.11 -29.52 29.80
CA ARG A 797 -24.83 -30.81 29.83
C ARG A 797 -23.84 -31.94 29.55
N HIS A 798 -24.05 -33.13 30.10
CA HIS A 798 -23.12 -34.26 29.95
C HIS A 798 -21.70 -33.98 30.48
N GLY A 799 -21.51 -32.89 31.24
CA GLY A 799 -20.19 -32.38 31.62
C GLY A 799 -19.51 -31.54 30.54
N LEU A 800 -20.19 -31.25 29.43
CA LEU A 800 -19.69 -30.53 28.27
C LEU A 800 -20.33 -29.15 28.10
N ILE A 801 -19.56 -28.22 27.55
CA ILE A 801 -20.02 -26.96 26.99
C ILE A 801 -20.33 -27.19 25.51
N PRO A 802 -21.44 -26.66 24.97
CA PRO A 802 -21.80 -26.94 23.59
C PRO A 802 -20.83 -26.28 22.60
N ASN A 803 -20.64 -26.94 21.45
CA ASN A 803 -19.92 -26.32 20.33
C ASN A 803 -20.82 -25.25 19.71
N LEU A 804 -21.98 -25.64 19.19
CA LEU A 804 -22.97 -24.71 18.67
C LEU A 804 -23.86 -24.25 19.82
N LEU A 805 -23.92 -22.95 20.12
CA LEU A 805 -24.72 -22.45 21.25
C LEU A 805 -26.24 -22.46 20.97
N GLY A 806 -26.65 -22.09 19.75
CA GLY A 806 -28.06 -22.09 19.34
C GLY A 806 -29.00 -21.31 20.26
N GLY A 807 -28.55 -20.18 20.82
CA GLY A 807 -29.31 -19.37 21.79
C GLY A 807 -29.57 -20.05 23.14
N GLY A 808 -29.00 -21.23 23.36
CA GLY A 808 -29.27 -22.10 24.51
C GLY A 808 -30.51 -22.97 24.38
N GLU A 809 -31.33 -22.79 23.33
CA GLU A 809 -32.50 -23.63 23.05
C GLU A 809 -32.12 -24.88 22.22
N ALA A 810 -31.29 -24.68 21.19
CA ALA A 810 -30.81 -25.74 20.30
C ALA A 810 -29.28 -25.94 20.34
N PRO A 811 -28.64 -26.05 21.51
CA PRO A 811 -27.20 -26.29 21.58
C PRO A 811 -26.83 -27.71 21.17
N ARG A 812 -25.65 -27.85 20.52
CA ARG A 812 -25.09 -29.15 20.12
C ARG A 812 -23.83 -29.49 20.91
N PHE A 813 -23.76 -30.71 21.44
CA PHE A 813 -22.68 -31.19 22.33
C PHE A 813 -21.80 -32.25 21.63
N ASN A 814 -21.36 -31.94 20.42
CA ASN A 814 -20.51 -32.82 19.61
C ASN A 814 -19.01 -32.60 19.82
N CYS A 815 -18.62 -31.57 20.59
CA CYS A 815 -17.23 -31.26 20.88
C CYS A 815 -16.85 -31.63 22.32
N ARG A 816 -15.62 -32.11 22.52
CA ARG A 816 -15.05 -32.41 23.84
C ARG A 816 -14.07 -31.35 24.34
N ASP A 817 -13.68 -30.41 23.47
CA ASP A 817 -12.66 -29.40 23.75
C ASP A 817 -13.23 -28.08 24.30
N ALA A 818 -14.44 -27.68 23.88
CA ALA A 818 -15.03 -26.39 24.30
C ALA A 818 -15.15 -26.21 25.83
N VAL A 819 -15.38 -27.30 26.59
CA VAL A 819 -15.42 -27.21 28.06
C VAL A 819 -14.06 -26.86 28.67
N TRP A 820 -12.97 -27.40 28.11
CA TRP A 820 -11.62 -27.10 28.59
C TRP A 820 -11.19 -25.69 28.21
N TRP A 821 -11.58 -25.22 27.02
CA TRP A 821 -11.41 -23.83 26.63
C TRP A 821 -12.23 -22.87 27.51
N TRP A 822 -13.47 -23.21 27.84
CA TRP A 822 -14.30 -22.43 28.76
C TRP A 822 -13.67 -22.34 30.17
N LEU A 823 -13.18 -23.45 30.71
CA LEU A 823 -12.48 -23.47 32.00
C LEU A 823 -11.18 -22.66 31.95
N HIS A 824 -10.41 -22.78 30.86
CA HIS A 824 -9.19 -21.98 30.65
C HIS A 824 -9.49 -20.48 30.49
N ALA A 825 -10.59 -20.12 29.84
CA ALA A 825 -11.08 -18.74 29.74
C ALA A 825 -11.48 -18.19 31.12
N ILE A 826 -12.09 -19.00 32.00
CA ILE A 826 -12.38 -18.61 33.39
C ILE A 826 -11.09 -18.39 34.18
N LYS A 827 -10.09 -19.28 34.05
CA LYS A 827 -8.75 -19.08 34.62
C LYS A 827 -8.17 -17.73 34.18
N SER A 828 -8.17 -17.48 32.87
CA SER A 828 -7.65 -16.24 32.27
C SER A 828 -8.42 -15.00 32.77
N TYR A 829 -9.76 -15.09 32.88
CA TYR A 829 -10.59 -14.04 33.46
C TYR A 829 -10.19 -13.76 34.92
N CYS A 830 -10.02 -14.79 35.74
CA CYS A 830 -9.65 -14.65 37.15
C CYS A 830 -8.26 -13.99 37.32
N GLU A 831 -7.35 -14.25 36.38
CA GLU A 831 -5.98 -13.72 36.38
C GLU A 831 -5.89 -12.28 35.84
N MET A 832 -6.75 -11.90 34.89
CA MET A 832 -6.65 -10.62 34.17
C MET A 832 -7.66 -9.57 34.63
N ALA A 833 -8.89 -9.98 34.95
CA ALA A 833 -9.94 -9.03 35.31
C ALA A 833 -9.72 -8.46 36.72
N PRO A 834 -10.02 -7.17 36.96
CA PRO A 834 -9.99 -6.60 38.30
C PRO A 834 -10.93 -7.38 39.23
N GLN A 835 -10.38 -7.91 40.34
CA GLN A 835 -11.13 -8.78 41.26
C GLN A 835 -11.76 -10.01 40.56
N GLY A 836 -11.11 -10.53 39.52
CA GLY A 836 -11.66 -11.54 38.62
C GLY A 836 -12.16 -12.82 39.31
N GLN A 837 -11.59 -13.19 40.46
CA GLN A 837 -12.03 -14.33 41.27
C GLN A 837 -13.50 -14.26 41.72
N LYS A 838 -14.09 -13.05 41.79
CA LYS A 838 -15.51 -12.88 42.14
C LYS A 838 -16.46 -13.56 41.16
N ILE A 839 -16.04 -13.74 39.90
CA ILE A 839 -16.87 -14.43 38.89
C ILE A 839 -17.27 -15.84 39.35
N LEU A 840 -16.45 -16.50 40.17
CA LEU A 840 -16.72 -17.83 40.67
C LEU A 840 -18.03 -17.90 41.49
N GLN A 841 -18.43 -16.80 42.14
CA GLN A 841 -19.64 -16.71 42.95
C GLN A 841 -20.86 -16.21 42.17
N ASP A 842 -20.66 -15.78 40.92
CA ASP A 842 -21.75 -15.28 40.07
C ASP A 842 -22.80 -16.35 39.82
N LYS A 843 -24.05 -15.87 39.71
CA LYS A 843 -25.22 -16.73 39.51
C LYS A 843 -25.35 -17.14 38.05
N VAL A 844 -25.30 -18.45 37.84
CA VAL A 844 -25.58 -19.13 36.56
C VAL A 844 -27.00 -19.68 36.59
N ARG A 845 -27.80 -19.33 35.58
CA ARG A 845 -29.07 -19.99 35.30
C ARG A 845 -28.80 -21.28 34.53
N ARG A 846 -28.82 -22.43 35.21
CA ARG A 846 -28.66 -23.75 34.57
C ARG A 846 -29.94 -24.07 33.80
N LEU A 847 -29.82 -24.15 32.47
CA LEU A 847 -30.90 -24.53 31.56
C LEU A 847 -31.08 -26.04 31.50
N TYR A 848 -29.99 -26.79 31.69
CA TYR A 848 -30.00 -28.26 31.66
C TYR A 848 -29.31 -28.88 32.88
N PRO A 849 -29.91 -28.81 34.08
CA PRO A 849 -29.34 -29.39 35.29
C PRO A 849 -29.10 -30.90 35.23
N ASN A 850 -29.93 -31.62 34.48
CA ASN A 850 -29.80 -33.05 34.24
C ASN A 850 -29.68 -33.30 32.73
N ASP A 851 -29.18 -34.48 32.37
CA ASP A 851 -28.97 -34.86 30.96
C ASP A 851 -30.29 -34.89 30.17
N ASP A 852 -31.39 -35.29 30.81
CA ASP A 852 -32.74 -35.36 30.21
C ASP A 852 -33.52 -34.03 30.26
N SER A 853 -32.97 -32.98 30.89
CA SER A 853 -33.68 -31.70 31.04
C SER A 853 -34.05 -31.09 29.68
N VAL A 854 -35.27 -30.56 29.58
CA VAL A 854 -35.80 -29.91 28.37
C VAL A 854 -35.70 -28.39 28.51
N PHE A 855 -35.40 -27.70 27.41
CA PHE A 855 -35.33 -26.23 27.41
C PHE A 855 -36.69 -25.63 27.80
N GLY A 856 -36.68 -24.60 28.65
CA GLY A 856 -37.90 -23.98 29.18
C GLY A 856 -38.70 -24.86 30.17
N GLY A 857 -38.17 -26.03 30.57
CA GLY A 857 -38.79 -26.90 31.57
C GLY A 857 -38.68 -26.36 33.00
N GLN A 858 -39.37 -27.01 33.95
CA GLN A 858 -39.37 -26.63 35.37
C GLN A 858 -38.06 -26.97 36.10
N ASP A 859 -37.19 -27.77 35.49
CA ASP A 859 -35.94 -28.23 36.11
C ASP A 859 -34.91 -27.12 36.30
N SER A 860 -35.04 -25.98 35.60
CA SER A 860 -34.02 -24.92 35.62
C SER A 860 -33.75 -24.41 37.02
N LYS A 861 -32.47 -24.32 37.39
CA LYS A 861 -32.02 -23.87 38.72
C LYS A 861 -30.95 -22.80 38.62
N ILE A 862 -30.81 -22.01 39.68
CA ILE A 862 -29.74 -21.02 39.83
C ILE A 862 -28.67 -21.59 40.76
N GLN A 863 -27.42 -21.57 40.33
CA GLN A 863 -26.26 -22.00 41.14
C GLN A 863 -25.05 -21.09 40.86
N CYS A 864 -24.04 -21.09 41.72
CA CYS A 864 -22.82 -20.34 41.48
C CYS A 864 -22.02 -20.93 40.31
N LEU A 865 -21.21 -20.09 39.64
CA LEU A 865 -20.32 -20.54 38.57
C LEU A 865 -19.38 -21.66 39.03
N HIS A 866 -18.79 -21.55 40.24
CA HIS A 866 -17.90 -22.58 40.78
C HIS A 866 -18.58 -23.95 40.93
N GLU A 867 -19.89 -23.99 41.21
CA GLU A 867 -20.67 -25.25 41.30
C GLU A 867 -20.85 -25.86 39.91
N THR A 868 -21.09 -25.03 38.89
CA THR A 868 -21.19 -25.47 37.48
C THR A 868 -19.84 -25.99 36.97
N MET A 869 -18.73 -25.34 37.34
CA MET A 869 -17.40 -25.83 37.04
C MET A 869 -17.13 -27.18 37.72
N GLN A 870 -17.49 -27.31 38.99
CA GLN A 870 -17.32 -28.56 39.75
C GLN A 870 -18.15 -29.69 39.15
N GLU A 871 -19.37 -29.41 38.70
CA GLU A 871 -20.25 -30.35 37.99
C GLU A 871 -19.55 -30.90 36.74
N ALA A 872 -19.00 -30.02 35.89
CA ALA A 872 -18.27 -30.44 34.69
C ALA A 872 -17.07 -31.35 35.03
N LEU A 873 -16.23 -30.94 35.99
CA LEU A 873 -15.03 -31.69 36.39
C LEU A 873 -15.35 -33.04 37.01
N ASN A 874 -16.34 -33.10 37.91
CA ASN A 874 -16.79 -34.36 38.50
C ASN A 874 -17.36 -35.30 37.44
N ARG A 875 -18.11 -34.79 36.45
CA ARG A 875 -18.64 -35.63 35.37
C ARG A 875 -17.53 -36.21 34.49
N HIS A 876 -16.54 -35.41 34.11
CA HIS A 876 -15.36 -35.91 33.40
C HIS A 876 -14.59 -36.95 34.24
N PHE A 877 -14.44 -36.71 35.54
CA PHE A 877 -13.74 -37.64 36.42
C PHE A 877 -14.52 -38.95 36.63
N GLU A 878 -15.84 -38.88 36.75
CA GLU A 878 -16.75 -40.04 36.81
C GLU A 878 -16.69 -40.89 35.54
N GLY A 879 -16.58 -40.24 34.39
CA GLY A 879 -16.73 -40.86 33.07
C GLY A 879 -18.19 -40.78 32.60
N VAL A 880 -18.38 -40.26 31.39
CA VAL A 880 -19.70 -40.08 30.78
C VAL A 880 -19.76 -40.84 29.47
N GLU A 881 -20.87 -41.55 29.28
CA GLU A 881 -21.23 -42.21 28.03
C GLU A 881 -22.66 -41.79 27.70
N PHE A 882 -22.85 -41.20 26.53
CA PHE A 882 -24.15 -40.69 26.10
C PHE A 882 -24.25 -40.71 24.57
N ARG A 883 -25.48 -40.74 24.08
CA ARG A 883 -25.79 -40.54 22.67
C ARG A 883 -26.24 -39.10 22.44
N GLU A 884 -25.73 -38.44 21.41
CA GLU A 884 -26.15 -37.07 21.07
C GLU A 884 -27.68 -37.00 20.97
N ARG A 885 -28.26 -36.01 21.65
CA ARG A 885 -29.71 -35.82 21.66
C ARG A 885 -30.17 -35.46 20.25
N ASN A 886 -31.26 -36.10 19.82
CA ASN A 886 -31.81 -35.95 18.46
C ASN A 886 -30.86 -36.50 17.36
N ALA A 887 -29.99 -37.46 17.70
CA ALA A 887 -29.11 -38.15 16.76
C ALA A 887 -29.82 -38.58 15.47
N GLY A 888 -29.14 -38.36 14.35
CA GLY A 888 -29.63 -38.63 13.01
C GLY A 888 -29.46 -37.44 12.06
N ARG A 889 -29.94 -37.61 10.83
CA ARG A 889 -29.72 -36.66 9.72
C ARG A 889 -30.23 -35.24 9.95
N SER A 890 -31.14 -35.05 10.92
CA SER A 890 -31.68 -33.73 11.25
C SER A 890 -30.70 -32.81 11.96
N ILE A 891 -29.73 -33.36 12.70
CA ILE A 891 -28.72 -32.55 13.41
C ILE A 891 -27.33 -32.62 12.76
N ASP A 892 -27.09 -33.66 11.96
CA ASP A 892 -25.87 -33.84 11.17
C ASP A 892 -26.18 -34.65 9.90
N GLU A 893 -26.07 -34.04 8.73
CA GLU A 893 -26.43 -34.68 7.46
C GLU A 893 -25.46 -35.81 7.05
N HIS A 894 -24.22 -35.77 7.56
CA HIS A 894 -23.14 -36.60 7.05
C HIS A 894 -22.68 -37.68 8.03
N MET A 895 -22.69 -37.38 9.33
CA MET A 895 -22.24 -38.29 10.39
C MET A 895 -22.97 -39.63 10.36
N ARG A 896 -22.21 -40.71 10.60
CA ARG A 896 -22.75 -42.08 10.71
C ARG A 896 -23.36 -42.31 12.09
N ASP A 897 -24.16 -43.36 12.23
CA ASP A 897 -24.92 -43.63 13.45
C ASP A 897 -24.03 -43.78 14.69
N GLU A 898 -22.87 -44.40 14.53
CA GLU A 898 -21.87 -44.63 15.57
C GLU A 898 -21.15 -43.33 16.01
N GLY A 899 -21.14 -42.31 15.16
CA GLY A 899 -20.50 -41.03 15.45
C GLY A 899 -21.24 -40.21 16.52
N PHE A 900 -22.51 -40.51 16.75
CA PHE A 900 -23.35 -39.85 17.75
C PHE A 900 -23.16 -40.42 19.17
N ASP A 901 -22.51 -41.58 19.31
CA ASP A 901 -22.27 -42.21 20.62
C ASP A 901 -20.92 -41.74 21.18
N LEU A 902 -20.96 -40.95 22.24
CA LEU A 902 -19.79 -40.30 22.82
C LEU A 902 -19.45 -40.93 24.16
N LYS A 903 -18.16 -41.24 24.32
CA LYS A 903 -17.55 -41.62 25.59
C LYS A 903 -16.44 -40.64 25.92
N LEU A 904 -16.42 -40.17 27.16
CA LEU A 904 -15.40 -39.25 27.67
C LEU A 904 -15.12 -39.52 29.14
N GLY A 905 -13.90 -39.23 29.57
CA GLY A 905 -13.53 -39.45 30.96
C GLY A 905 -12.11 -39.04 31.29
N VAL A 906 -11.66 -39.46 32.47
CA VAL A 906 -10.28 -39.36 32.93
C VAL A 906 -9.72 -40.76 33.11
N ASP A 907 -8.59 -41.04 32.46
CA ASP A 907 -7.85 -42.27 32.65
C ASP A 907 -7.19 -42.23 34.04
N THR A 908 -7.56 -43.17 34.91
CA THR A 908 -7.08 -43.21 36.29
C THR A 908 -5.60 -43.57 36.38
N ALA A 909 -5.01 -44.20 35.35
CA ALA A 909 -3.60 -44.55 35.32
C ALA A 909 -2.71 -43.32 35.02
N THR A 910 -3.09 -42.51 34.04
CA THR A 910 -2.31 -41.36 33.57
C THR A 910 -2.77 -40.02 34.13
N GLY A 911 -4.04 -39.91 34.53
CA GLY A 911 -4.72 -38.65 34.84
C GLY A 911 -5.17 -37.88 33.61
N PHE A 912 -4.95 -38.41 32.39
CA PHE A 912 -5.30 -37.72 31.16
C PHE A 912 -6.79 -37.75 30.89
N VAL A 913 -7.29 -36.64 30.33
CA VAL A 913 -8.63 -36.57 29.77
C VAL A 913 -8.65 -37.31 28.43
N PHE A 914 -9.65 -38.15 28.22
CA PHE A 914 -9.84 -38.88 26.98
C PHE A 914 -11.28 -38.77 26.49
N GLY A 915 -11.51 -39.01 25.21
CA GLY A 915 -12.86 -39.22 24.70
C GLY A 915 -12.98 -39.21 23.18
N GLY A 916 -14.19 -39.46 22.70
CA GLY A 916 -14.50 -39.62 21.28
C GLY A 916 -14.40 -41.08 20.82
N ASN A 917 -14.49 -41.27 19.50
CA ASN A 917 -14.33 -42.55 18.82
C ASN A 917 -13.85 -42.29 17.37
N ALA A 918 -13.55 -43.35 16.60
CA ALA A 918 -13.06 -43.25 15.22
C ALA A 918 -14.05 -42.63 14.21
N HIS A 919 -15.32 -42.47 14.58
CA HIS A 919 -16.42 -41.95 13.74
C HIS A 919 -16.86 -40.54 14.15
N ASN A 920 -16.16 -39.89 15.08
CA ASN A 920 -16.50 -38.59 15.64
C ASN A 920 -15.39 -37.53 15.43
N CYS A 921 -15.78 -36.26 15.47
CA CYS A 921 -14.94 -35.07 15.28
C CYS A 921 -14.92 -34.17 16.54
N GLY A 922 -14.49 -34.72 17.69
CA GLY A 922 -14.65 -34.04 18.99
C GLY A 922 -13.71 -32.87 19.26
N THR A 923 -12.64 -32.69 18.48
CA THR A 923 -11.64 -31.62 18.63
C THR A 923 -11.78 -30.55 17.55
N TRP A 924 -11.03 -29.46 17.59
CA TRP A 924 -11.05 -28.40 16.56
C TRP A 924 -10.74 -28.86 15.14
N MET A 925 -10.02 -29.98 14.99
CA MET A 925 -9.82 -30.62 13.69
C MET A 925 -11.06 -31.46 13.34
N ASP A 926 -12.19 -30.81 13.01
CA ASP A 926 -13.54 -31.40 13.02
C ASP A 926 -14.18 -31.69 11.66
N LYS A 927 -13.40 -31.73 10.58
CA LYS A 927 -13.96 -31.99 9.24
C LYS A 927 -14.58 -33.40 9.13
N MET A 928 -15.90 -33.46 9.03
CA MET A 928 -16.66 -34.66 8.64
C MET A 928 -16.74 -34.75 7.11
N GLY A 929 -16.34 -35.88 6.54
CA GLY A 929 -16.43 -36.11 5.09
C GLY A 929 -17.87 -36.13 4.60
N SER A 930 -18.09 -35.58 3.40
CA SER A 930 -19.43 -35.36 2.84
C SER A 930 -19.59 -35.82 1.39
N SER A 931 -18.54 -36.30 0.72
CA SER A 931 -18.59 -36.75 -0.68
C SER A 931 -19.00 -38.22 -0.80
N ASP A 932 -20.12 -38.44 -1.49
CA ASP A 932 -20.53 -39.78 -1.93
C ASP A 932 -19.64 -40.29 -3.05
N ARG A 933 -19.27 -39.41 -4.00
CA ARG A 933 -18.45 -39.74 -5.17
C ARG A 933 -17.08 -40.27 -4.77
N ALA A 934 -16.46 -39.64 -3.76
CA ALA A 934 -15.18 -40.06 -3.22
C ALA A 934 -15.30 -41.13 -2.11
N SER A 935 -16.52 -41.58 -1.79
CA SER A 935 -16.81 -42.57 -0.74
C SER A 935 -16.26 -42.18 0.64
N ASN A 936 -16.18 -40.88 0.94
CA ASN A 936 -15.71 -40.35 2.22
C ASN A 936 -16.85 -39.84 3.14
N ARG A 937 -18.10 -39.84 2.68
CA ARG A 937 -19.25 -39.41 3.49
C ARG A 937 -19.31 -40.12 4.86
N GLY A 938 -19.45 -39.31 5.89
CA GLY A 938 -19.56 -39.73 7.28
C GLY A 938 -18.28 -40.32 7.87
N ARG A 939 -17.14 -40.17 7.20
CA ARG A 939 -15.82 -40.49 7.75
C ARG A 939 -15.18 -39.18 8.25
N PRO A 940 -14.78 -39.10 9.53
CA PRO A 940 -13.93 -38.00 9.99
C PRO A 940 -12.61 -37.96 9.20
N ALA A 941 -12.18 -36.77 8.81
CA ALA A 941 -10.86 -36.58 8.19
C ALA A 941 -9.72 -36.71 9.18
N THR A 942 -9.97 -36.29 10.42
CA THR A 942 -8.99 -36.21 11.51
C THR A 942 -9.67 -36.63 12.82
N PRO A 943 -10.09 -37.90 12.96
CA PRO A 943 -10.58 -38.39 14.24
C PRO A 943 -9.40 -38.35 15.23
N ARG A 944 -9.54 -37.52 16.26
CA ARG A 944 -8.56 -37.36 17.33
C ARG A 944 -9.20 -37.81 18.63
N ASP A 945 -9.55 -39.09 18.71
CA ASP A 945 -10.09 -39.71 19.91
C ASP A 945 -8.96 -40.11 20.88
N GLY A 946 -9.32 -40.68 22.03
CA GLY A 946 -8.35 -40.86 23.12
C GLY A 946 -7.93 -39.52 23.75
N SER A 947 -6.67 -39.39 24.14
CA SER A 947 -6.13 -38.21 24.81
C SER A 947 -5.42 -37.28 23.83
N ALA A 948 -6.11 -36.23 23.37
CA ALA A 948 -5.49 -35.20 22.51
C ALA A 948 -4.57 -34.30 23.33
N VAL A 949 -3.40 -33.97 22.77
CA VAL A 949 -2.32 -33.28 23.49
C VAL A 949 -2.74 -31.94 24.09
N GLU A 950 -3.53 -31.14 23.37
CA GLU A 950 -3.97 -29.83 23.85
C GLU A 950 -4.96 -29.93 25.02
N LEU A 951 -5.78 -30.98 25.06
CA LEU A 951 -6.75 -31.19 26.15
C LEU A 951 -6.07 -31.67 27.42
N VAL A 952 -4.99 -32.43 27.30
CA VAL A 952 -4.15 -32.79 28.44
C VAL A 952 -3.47 -31.55 29.01
N GLY A 953 -2.90 -30.70 28.15
CA GLY A 953 -2.31 -29.42 28.57
C GLY A 953 -3.31 -28.46 29.22
N LEU A 954 -4.48 -28.28 28.60
CA LEU A 954 -5.56 -27.44 29.16
C LEU A 954 -6.09 -27.99 30.49
N SER A 955 -6.30 -29.30 30.60
CA SER A 955 -6.79 -29.90 31.83
C SER A 955 -5.77 -29.77 32.98
N TYR A 956 -4.47 -29.93 32.70
CA TYR A 956 -3.42 -29.63 33.68
C TYR A 956 -3.47 -28.16 34.14
N ALA A 957 -3.50 -27.21 33.20
CA ALA A 957 -3.52 -25.78 33.51
C ALA A 957 -4.72 -25.40 34.40
N VAL A 958 -5.90 -25.97 34.12
CA VAL A 958 -7.12 -25.76 34.92
C VAL A 958 -7.01 -26.39 36.31
N VAL A 959 -6.59 -27.65 36.40
CA VAL A 959 -6.50 -28.37 37.68
C VAL A 959 -5.45 -27.73 38.60
N ALA A 960 -4.29 -27.34 38.06
CA ALA A 960 -3.26 -26.61 38.80
C ALA A 960 -3.77 -25.24 39.29
N PHE A 961 -4.53 -24.53 38.46
CA PHE A 961 -5.20 -23.29 38.84
C PHE A 961 -6.21 -23.49 39.98
N LEU A 962 -7.01 -24.57 39.95
CA LEU A 962 -7.99 -24.86 41.00
C LEU A 962 -7.34 -25.23 42.33
N ASP A 963 -6.20 -25.93 42.32
CA ASP A 963 -5.41 -26.17 43.54
C ASP A 963 -4.99 -24.84 44.18
N LYS A 964 -4.48 -23.90 43.37
CA LYS A 964 -4.11 -22.56 43.83
C LYS A 964 -5.32 -21.80 44.40
N MET A 965 -6.45 -21.79 43.69
CA MET A 965 -7.66 -21.08 44.11
C MET A 965 -8.27 -21.67 45.39
N HIS A 966 -8.25 -22.99 45.55
CA HIS A 966 -8.71 -23.65 46.75
C HIS A 966 -7.85 -23.29 47.97
N ARG A 967 -6.52 -23.34 47.83
CA ARG A 967 -5.58 -22.94 48.90
C ARG A 967 -5.74 -21.47 49.31
N GLN A 968 -6.18 -20.62 48.39
CA GLN A 968 -6.46 -19.20 48.64
C GLN A 968 -7.87 -18.97 49.26
N GLY A 969 -8.70 -19.99 49.37
CA GLY A 969 -10.07 -19.90 49.88
C GLY A 969 -11.11 -19.39 48.87
N SER A 970 -10.72 -19.18 47.61
CA SER A 970 -11.59 -18.65 46.55
C SER A 970 -12.38 -19.73 45.80
N TYR A 971 -11.97 -21.00 45.91
CA TYR A 971 -12.70 -22.16 45.35
C TYR A 971 -13.04 -23.17 46.47
N PRO A 972 -14.32 -23.53 46.68
CA PRO A 972 -14.73 -24.25 47.88
C PRO A 972 -14.38 -25.74 47.89
N TYR A 973 -14.13 -26.35 46.73
CA TYR A 973 -13.87 -27.78 46.62
C TYR A 973 -12.37 -28.09 46.63
N SER A 974 -11.97 -29.16 47.31
CA SER A 974 -10.57 -29.61 47.41
C SER A 974 -10.12 -30.58 46.31
N GLY A 975 -11.05 -31.05 45.47
CA GLY A 975 -10.79 -32.05 44.44
C GLY A 975 -12.03 -32.55 43.72
N VAL A 976 -11.91 -33.73 43.11
CA VAL A 976 -12.97 -34.46 42.40
C VAL A 976 -13.19 -35.85 42.98
N THR A 977 -14.39 -36.38 42.78
CA THR A 977 -14.77 -37.73 43.23
C THR A 977 -15.45 -38.50 42.11
N ARG A 978 -15.01 -39.73 41.90
CA ARG A 978 -15.69 -40.75 41.10
C ARG A 978 -16.53 -41.58 42.06
N PHE A 979 -17.80 -41.27 42.14
CA PHE A 979 -18.75 -41.81 43.12
C PHE A 979 -19.01 -43.30 42.91
N LYS A 980 -19.09 -43.80 41.67
CA LYS A 980 -19.31 -45.24 41.41
C LYS A 980 -18.17 -46.13 41.90
N GLU A 981 -16.94 -45.65 41.86
CA GLU A 981 -15.73 -46.41 42.24
C GLU A 981 -15.20 -46.00 43.62
N ASN A 982 -15.83 -45.01 44.28
CA ASN A 982 -15.40 -44.42 45.55
C ASN A 982 -13.93 -43.96 45.55
N ILE A 983 -13.50 -43.34 44.43
CA ILE A 983 -12.15 -42.79 44.25
C ILE A 983 -12.24 -41.26 44.31
N SER A 984 -11.45 -40.62 45.17
CA SER A 984 -11.35 -39.15 45.23
C SER A 984 -9.91 -38.70 45.06
N TRP A 985 -9.70 -37.67 44.24
CA TRP A 985 -8.40 -37.02 44.06
C TRP A 985 -8.48 -35.55 44.46
N THR A 986 -7.48 -35.07 45.20
CA THR A 986 -7.27 -33.62 45.34
C THR A 986 -6.82 -33.01 44.02
N TRP A 987 -6.99 -31.69 43.85
CA TRP A 987 -6.48 -31.00 42.66
C TRP A 987 -4.99 -31.23 42.43
N GLN A 988 -4.19 -31.14 43.50
CA GLN A 988 -2.75 -31.43 43.45
C GLN A 988 -2.44 -32.87 43.02
N GLN A 989 -3.19 -33.86 43.51
CA GLN A 989 -3.00 -35.26 43.10
C GLN A 989 -3.26 -35.44 41.62
N TRP A 990 -4.31 -34.81 41.08
CA TRP A 990 -4.64 -34.91 39.67
C TRP A 990 -3.61 -34.22 38.77
N SER A 991 -3.22 -32.97 39.07
CA SER A 991 -2.21 -32.27 38.27
C SER A 991 -0.85 -32.98 38.28
N GLU A 992 -0.43 -33.49 39.43
CA GLU A 992 0.83 -34.23 39.58
C GLU A 992 0.81 -35.54 38.78
N LYS A 993 -0.33 -36.23 38.74
CA LYS A 993 -0.49 -37.45 37.95
C LYS A 993 -0.33 -37.18 36.46
N ILE A 994 -0.93 -36.10 35.96
CA ILE A 994 -0.75 -35.67 34.56
C ILE A 994 0.73 -35.36 34.31
N ARG A 995 1.35 -34.53 35.15
CA ARG A 995 2.75 -34.10 35.01
C ARG A 995 3.73 -35.28 34.95
N GLN A 996 3.58 -36.26 35.83
CA GLN A 996 4.45 -37.44 35.89
C GLN A 996 4.31 -38.34 34.65
N ASN A 997 3.17 -38.32 33.98
CA ASN A 997 2.90 -39.19 32.83
C ASN A 997 3.06 -38.48 31.47
N PHE A 998 2.94 -37.15 31.41
CA PHE A 998 2.91 -36.40 30.15
C PHE A 998 4.12 -36.69 29.27
N GLU A 999 5.32 -36.47 29.80
CA GLU A 999 6.56 -36.64 29.05
C GLU A 999 6.69 -38.08 28.54
N ARG A 1000 6.51 -39.07 29.43
CA ARG A 1000 6.61 -40.50 29.09
C ARG A 1000 5.63 -40.92 27.99
N CYS A 1001 4.42 -40.37 28.00
CA CYS A 1001 3.37 -40.78 27.08
C CYS A 1001 3.40 -40.02 25.75
N PHE A 1002 3.80 -38.74 25.74
CA PHE A 1002 3.72 -37.88 24.54
C PHE A 1002 5.07 -37.62 23.85
N TRP A 1003 6.20 -37.67 24.54
CA TRP A 1003 7.51 -37.37 23.96
C TRP A 1003 8.04 -38.53 23.10
N ILE A 1004 8.48 -38.22 21.89
CA ILE A 1004 9.18 -39.15 20.99
C ILE A 1004 10.64 -38.69 20.89
N SER A 1005 11.56 -39.49 21.45
CA SER A 1005 13.00 -39.21 21.48
C SER A 1005 13.65 -39.25 20.09
N ASP A 1006 14.76 -38.52 19.90
CA ASP A 1006 15.64 -38.66 18.73
C ASP A 1006 16.43 -39.98 18.72
N ASP A 1007 16.61 -40.59 19.89
CA ASP A 1007 17.26 -41.89 20.01
C ASP A 1007 16.28 -43.00 19.60
N GLN A 1008 16.48 -43.55 18.40
CA GLN A 1008 15.69 -44.67 17.87
C GLN A 1008 15.77 -45.94 18.72
N ASN A 1009 16.73 -46.04 19.65
CA ASN A 1009 16.85 -47.15 20.60
C ASN A 1009 16.13 -46.88 21.93
N HIS A 1010 15.62 -45.66 22.15
CA HIS A 1010 14.96 -45.25 23.39
C HIS A 1010 13.44 -45.17 23.21
N VAL A 1011 12.77 -46.33 23.32
CA VAL A 1011 11.31 -46.42 23.28
C VAL A 1011 10.77 -46.14 24.68
N PHE A 1012 10.23 -44.94 24.93
CA PHE A 1012 9.62 -44.57 26.22
C PHE A 1012 8.30 -45.31 26.51
N ASP A 1013 7.60 -45.76 25.46
CA ASP A 1013 6.33 -46.46 25.58
C ASP A 1013 6.49 -47.96 25.27
N PRO A 1014 6.47 -48.85 26.28
CA PRO A 1014 6.57 -50.30 26.09
C PRO A 1014 5.40 -50.91 25.31
N GLU A 1015 4.33 -50.16 25.00
CA GLU A 1015 3.22 -50.58 24.14
C GLU A 1015 3.47 -50.31 22.64
N ILE A 1016 4.58 -49.65 22.24
CA ILE A 1016 4.93 -49.46 20.82
C ILE A 1016 5.35 -50.80 20.21
N THR A 1017 4.44 -51.40 19.44
CA THR A 1017 4.66 -52.71 18.79
C THR A 1017 5.32 -52.61 17.40
N ASP A 1018 5.35 -51.42 16.77
CA ASP A 1018 5.96 -51.21 15.44
C ASP A 1018 6.57 -49.80 15.28
N VAL A 1019 7.87 -49.68 15.52
CA VAL A 1019 8.65 -48.43 15.41
C VAL A 1019 8.66 -47.86 13.98
N LYS A 1020 8.34 -48.67 12.95
CA LYS A 1020 8.29 -48.21 11.55
C LYS A 1020 7.15 -47.22 11.27
N LYS A 1021 6.19 -47.09 12.19
CA LYS A 1021 5.06 -46.15 12.09
C LYS A 1021 5.44 -44.71 12.51
N ILE A 1022 6.62 -44.49 13.09
CA ILE A 1022 7.09 -43.17 13.53
C ILE A 1022 7.90 -42.51 12.41
N VAL A 1023 7.32 -41.47 11.79
CA VAL A 1023 7.98 -40.71 10.71
C VAL A 1023 8.92 -39.64 11.28
N GLN A 1024 8.51 -38.98 12.36
CA GLN A 1024 9.22 -37.84 12.95
C GLN A 1024 9.63 -38.12 14.40
N HIS A 1025 10.88 -37.79 14.74
CA HIS A 1025 11.46 -37.91 16.09
C HIS A 1025 11.76 -36.53 16.69
N GLY A 1026 11.98 -36.42 17.99
CA GLY A 1026 12.19 -35.12 18.66
C GLY A 1026 10.92 -34.26 18.68
N ILE A 1027 9.76 -34.90 18.83
CA ILE A 1027 8.44 -34.25 18.79
C ILE A 1027 7.59 -34.68 19.99
N TYR A 1028 6.57 -33.87 20.31
CA TYR A 1028 5.42 -34.34 21.07
C TYR A 1028 4.37 -34.86 20.10
N LYS A 1029 3.90 -36.08 20.34
CA LYS A 1029 2.89 -36.76 19.52
C LYS A 1029 1.52 -36.07 19.67
N ASP A 1030 0.64 -36.22 18.69
CA ASP A 1030 -0.59 -35.43 18.61
C ASP A 1030 -1.73 -35.92 19.52
N SER A 1031 -1.81 -37.24 19.72
CA SER A 1031 -2.77 -37.91 20.61
C SER A 1031 -2.13 -39.11 21.28
N PHE A 1032 -2.72 -39.59 22.38
CA PHE A 1032 -2.33 -40.81 23.08
C PHE A 1032 -3.52 -41.77 23.17
N LYS A 1033 -3.33 -43.00 22.66
CA LYS A 1033 -4.33 -44.08 22.62
C LYS A 1033 -5.56 -43.71 21.77
N ALA A 1034 -5.34 -43.04 20.63
CA ALA A 1034 -6.39 -42.90 19.62
C ALA A 1034 -6.72 -44.25 18.96
N THR A 1035 -7.95 -44.42 18.47
CA THR A 1035 -8.34 -45.66 17.76
C THR A 1035 -7.53 -45.86 16.49
N VAL A 1036 -7.14 -44.78 15.82
CA VAL A 1036 -6.24 -44.82 14.66
C VAL A 1036 -4.79 -44.73 15.14
N GLU A 1037 -4.14 -45.89 15.32
CA GLU A 1037 -2.82 -45.99 15.97
C GLU A 1037 -1.74 -45.08 15.39
N TRP A 1038 -1.67 -44.92 14.06
CA TRP A 1038 -0.64 -44.07 13.43
C TRP A 1038 -0.95 -42.56 13.60
N GLY A 1039 -2.20 -42.20 13.88
CA GLY A 1039 -2.64 -40.83 14.12
C GLY A 1039 -1.96 -40.20 15.34
N ASP A 1040 -1.69 -41.01 16.37
CA ASP A 1040 -0.94 -40.58 17.57
C ASP A 1040 0.41 -39.97 17.19
N TYR A 1041 1.12 -40.54 16.22
CA TYR A 1041 2.51 -40.21 15.86
C TYR A 1041 2.65 -39.14 14.78
N GLN A 1042 1.54 -38.54 14.32
CA GLN A 1042 1.61 -37.47 13.33
C GLN A 1042 2.22 -36.20 13.93
N PHE A 1043 3.13 -35.57 13.18
CA PHE A 1043 3.64 -34.27 13.59
C PHE A 1043 2.67 -33.16 13.19
N ARG A 1044 1.97 -32.65 14.20
CA ARG A 1044 0.92 -31.62 14.08
C ARG A 1044 1.21 -30.47 15.04
N PRO A 1045 0.65 -29.27 14.82
CA PRO A 1045 1.01 -28.11 15.62
C PRO A 1045 0.20 -28.04 16.94
N ASN A 1046 -0.61 -29.03 17.30
CA ASN A 1046 -1.50 -28.97 18.48
C ASN A 1046 -0.75 -28.95 19.82
N PHE A 1047 0.42 -29.60 19.90
CA PHE A 1047 1.21 -29.65 21.14
C PHE A 1047 1.65 -28.25 21.60
N VAL A 1048 1.77 -27.28 20.68
CA VAL A 1048 2.16 -25.91 21.03
C VAL A 1048 1.13 -25.25 21.94
N ILE A 1049 -0.14 -25.69 21.92
CA ILE A 1049 -1.16 -25.22 22.85
C ILE A 1049 -0.83 -25.67 24.26
N ALA A 1050 -0.49 -26.96 24.45
CA ALA A 1050 -0.09 -27.50 25.75
C ALA A 1050 1.14 -26.77 26.29
N LEU A 1051 2.14 -26.52 25.43
CA LEU A 1051 3.35 -25.77 25.79
C LEU A 1051 3.07 -24.30 26.12
N ALA A 1052 2.09 -23.67 25.46
CA ALA A 1052 1.73 -22.30 25.76
C ALA A 1052 0.99 -22.18 27.10
N VAL A 1053 0.00 -23.05 27.37
CA VAL A 1053 -0.86 -22.94 28.55
C VAL A 1053 -0.26 -23.56 29.82
N ALA A 1054 0.68 -24.50 29.67
CA ALA A 1054 1.29 -25.26 30.76
C ALA A 1054 2.76 -25.65 30.46
N PRO A 1055 3.68 -24.70 30.17
CA PRO A 1055 5.08 -25.02 29.88
C PRO A 1055 5.81 -25.71 31.04
N GLU A 1056 5.33 -25.56 32.28
CA GLU A 1056 5.87 -26.20 33.48
C GLU A 1056 5.58 -27.71 33.59
N MET A 1057 4.67 -28.23 32.76
CA MET A 1057 4.31 -29.65 32.75
C MET A 1057 5.36 -30.53 32.07
N VAL A 1058 6.20 -29.95 31.21
CA VAL A 1058 7.08 -30.68 30.28
C VAL A 1058 8.56 -30.50 30.58
N ASN A 1059 9.41 -31.33 29.96
CA ASN A 1059 10.84 -31.06 29.95
C ASN A 1059 11.16 -29.88 28.99
N LEU A 1060 11.75 -28.80 29.50
CA LEU A 1060 11.99 -27.58 28.72
C LEU A 1060 12.98 -27.75 27.56
N ASP A 1061 14.00 -28.62 27.70
CA ASP A 1061 14.96 -28.88 26.61
C ASP A 1061 14.27 -29.65 25.47
N ASN A 1062 13.37 -30.59 25.79
CA ASN A 1062 12.54 -31.29 24.80
C ASN A 1062 11.49 -30.38 24.16
N ALA A 1063 10.86 -29.51 24.95
CA ALA A 1063 9.95 -28.47 24.45
C ALA A 1063 10.63 -27.56 23.43
N LEU A 1064 11.83 -27.07 23.72
CA LEU A 1064 12.60 -26.26 22.79
C LEU A 1064 12.90 -27.00 21.48
N ARG A 1065 13.35 -28.26 21.56
CA ARG A 1065 13.59 -29.09 20.37
C ARG A 1065 12.34 -29.27 19.51
N ALA A 1066 11.20 -29.59 20.11
CA ALA A 1066 9.94 -29.74 19.38
C ALA A 1066 9.48 -28.42 18.75
N LEU A 1067 9.67 -27.28 19.44
CA LEU A 1067 9.34 -25.96 18.91
C LEU A 1067 10.26 -25.56 17.76
N ASP A 1068 11.56 -25.82 17.83
CA ASP A 1068 12.50 -25.58 16.73
C ASP A 1068 12.14 -26.43 15.51
N LYS A 1069 11.76 -27.69 15.74
CA LYS A 1069 11.28 -28.57 14.67
C LYS A 1069 9.96 -28.11 14.06
N ALA A 1070 9.04 -27.58 14.87
CA ALA A 1070 7.81 -26.97 14.37
C ALA A 1070 8.09 -25.67 13.59
N ASP A 1071 9.08 -24.88 14.01
CA ASP A 1071 9.56 -23.70 13.30
C ASP A 1071 10.10 -24.04 11.91
N GLU A 1072 10.79 -25.17 11.79
CA GLU A 1072 11.35 -25.67 10.54
C GLU A 1072 10.28 -26.26 9.61
N ARG A 1073 9.39 -27.11 10.14
CA ARG A 1073 8.55 -27.98 9.29
C ARG A 1073 7.09 -27.58 9.21
N LEU A 1074 6.53 -27.05 10.30
CA LEU A 1074 5.10 -26.72 10.42
C LEU A 1074 4.82 -25.22 10.26
N LYS A 1075 5.80 -24.35 10.49
CA LYS A 1075 5.62 -22.91 10.37
C LYS A 1075 5.47 -22.52 8.92
N GLY A 1076 4.24 -22.21 8.56
CA GLY A 1076 3.93 -21.46 7.38
C GLY A 1076 4.19 -19.96 7.60
N PRO A 1077 4.12 -19.18 6.53
CA PRO A 1077 4.38 -17.76 6.57
C PRO A 1077 3.37 -16.89 7.32
N LEU A 1078 2.11 -17.32 7.39
CA LEU A 1078 1.05 -16.64 8.16
C LEU A 1078 0.42 -17.56 9.20
N GLY A 1079 0.30 -18.86 8.91
CA GLY A 1079 -0.26 -19.85 9.82
C GLY A 1079 0.66 -21.05 10.03
N MET A 1080 0.22 -21.99 10.87
CA MET A 1080 0.91 -23.26 11.08
C MET A 1080 0.24 -24.35 10.22
N LYS A 1081 1.00 -25.07 9.41
CA LYS A 1081 0.55 -26.27 8.69
C LYS A 1081 -0.07 -27.24 9.69
N THR A 1082 -1.26 -27.73 9.37
CA THR A 1082 -2.00 -28.64 10.27
C THR A 1082 -1.45 -30.06 10.33
N LEU A 1083 -0.59 -30.42 9.38
CA LEU A 1083 0.12 -31.69 9.30
C LEU A 1083 1.47 -31.48 8.62
N ASP A 1084 2.47 -32.26 9.02
CA ASP A 1084 3.80 -32.25 8.39
C ASP A 1084 3.77 -32.74 6.93
N GLU A 1085 4.53 -32.07 6.08
CA GLU A 1085 4.58 -32.33 4.64
C GLU A 1085 5.19 -33.69 4.25
N SER A 1086 5.88 -34.38 5.17
CA SER A 1086 6.37 -35.74 4.94
C SER A 1086 5.30 -36.81 5.14
N ASP A 1087 4.14 -36.47 5.71
CA ASP A 1087 3.04 -37.40 5.89
C ASP A 1087 2.30 -37.63 4.57
N TYR A 1088 1.93 -38.89 4.29
CA TYR A 1088 1.20 -39.25 3.07
C TYR A 1088 -0.18 -38.58 2.96
N GLN A 1089 -0.78 -38.19 4.09
CA GLN A 1089 -2.07 -37.50 4.11
C GLN A 1089 -1.95 -35.99 3.89
N TYR A 1090 -0.74 -35.44 3.79
CA TYR A 1090 -0.54 -34.01 3.62
C TYR A 1090 -1.07 -33.50 2.28
N ASN A 1091 -1.97 -32.53 2.34
CA ASN A 1091 -2.35 -31.68 1.23
C ASN A 1091 -2.69 -30.27 1.72
N GLY A 1092 -1.80 -29.32 1.45
CA GLY A 1092 -1.96 -27.91 1.85
C GLY A 1092 -3.03 -27.10 1.11
N TYR A 1093 -3.63 -27.61 0.02
CA TYR A 1093 -4.57 -26.86 -0.81
C TYR A 1093 -6.03 -27.20 -0.49
N TYR A 1094 -6.69 -26.33 0.28
CA TYR A 1094 -8.09 -26.53 0.65
C TYR A 1094 -9.07 -26.00 -0.40
N ASN A 1095 -9.93 -26.88 -0.91
CA ASN A 1095 -11.05 -26.53 -1.78
C ASN A 1095 -12.33 -27.26 -1.33
N ASN A 1096 -13.23 -26.54 -0.65
CA ASN A 1096 -14.48 -27.14 -0.17
C ASN A 1096 -15.46 -27.51 -1.29
N SER A 1097 -15.29 -26.97 -2.50
CA SER A 1097 -16.12 -27.24 -3.66
C SER A 1097 -15.54 -28.34 -4.57
N ASP A 1098 -14.45 -28.98 -4.17
CA ASP A 1098 -13.86 -30.09 -4.91
C ASP A 1098 -14.84 -31.28 -4.96
N ASP A 1099 -15.32 -31.65 -6.14
CA ASP A 1099 -16.19 -32.81 -6.34
C ASP A 1099 -15.48 -33.92 -7.14
N SER A 1100 -14.18 -34.08 -6.91
CA SER A 1100 -13.40 -35.17 -7.49
C SER A 1100 -13.70 -36.52 -6.81
N SER A 1101 -13.14 -37.60 -7.35
CA SER A 1101 -13.19 -38.94 -6.74
C SER A 1101 -12.06 -39.18 -5.73
N ASP A 1102 -11.23 -38.19 -5.45
CA ASP A 1102 -10.14 -38.32 -4.48
C ASP A 1102 -10.67 -38.10 -3.06
N ALA A 1103 -10.72 -39.18 -2.28
CA ALA A 1103 -11.23 -39.20 -0.92
C ALA A 1103 -10.49 -38.26 0.04
N HIS A 1104 -9.24 -37.90 -0.26
CA HIS A 1104 -8.39 -37.07 0.61
C HIS A 1104 -8.67 -35.58 0.48
N ILE A 1105 -9.27 -35.11 -0.62
CA ILE A 1105 -9.51 -33.68 -0.88
C ILE A 1105 -10.98 -33.36 -1.17
N ALA A 1106 -11.76 -34.33 -1.66
CA ALA A 1106 -13.13 -34.09 -2.09
C ALA A 1106 -13.97 -33.47 -0.97
N GLN A 1107 -14.66 -32.40 -1.31
CA GLN A 1107 -15.48 -31.55 -0.45
C GLN A 1107 -14.72 -31.04 0.78
N GLY A 1108 -13.43 -30.75 0.59
CA GLY A 1108 -12.56 -30.16 1.60
C GLY A 1108 -12.13 -31.13 2.69
N PHE A 1109 -12.07 -32.44 2.40
CA PHE A 1109 -11.66 -33.45 3.39
C PHE A 1109 -10.28 -33.15 4.01
N ASN A 1110 -9.39 -32.47 3.28
CA ASN A 1110 -8.06 -32.06 3.75
C ASN A 1110 -8.03 -30.81 4.64
N TYR A 1111 -9.16 -30.27 5.10
CA TYR A 1111 -9.23 -29.00 5.86
C TYR A 1111 -8.23 -28.88 7.04
N HIS A 1112 -7.92 -30.02 7.68
CA HIS A 1112 -6.93 -30.12 8.77
C HIS A 1112 -5.78 -31.08 8.46
N ASN A 1113 -5.50 -31.38 7.20
CA ASN A 1113 -4.42 -32.29 6.79
C ASN A 1113 -3.39 -31.58 5.90
N GLY A 1114 -2.98 -30.38 6.30
CA GLY A 1114 -1.98 -29.60 5.56
C GLY A 1114 -2.21 -28.09 5.56
N PRO A 1115 -3.46 -27.57 5.38
CA PRO A 1115 -3.72 -26.14 5.35
C PRO A 1115 -3.15 -25.41 6.57
N GLU A 1116 -2.77 -24.16 6.37
CA GLU A 1116 -2.13 -23.32 7.39
C GLU A 1116 -3.17 -22.56 8.24
N TRP A 1117 -3.10 -22.70 9.56
CA TRP A 1117 -4.03 -22.08 10.49
C TRP A 1117 -3.37 -21.01 11.35
N VAL A 1118 -3.96 -19.81 11.35
CA VAL A 1118 -3.35 -18.60 11.94
C VAL A 1118 -3.49 -18.55 13.47
N TRP A 1119 -4.59 -19.01 14.06
CA TRP A 1119 -4.72 -18.97 15.53
C TRP A 1119 -3.68 -19.87 16.24
N ILE A 1120 -3.31 -20.99 15.61
CA ILE A 1120 -2.22 -21.86 16.10
C ILE A 1120 -0.86 -21.18 16.01
N MET A 1121 -0.63 -20.28 15.03
CA MET A 1121 0.57 -19.43 15.01
C MET A 1121 0.65 -18.59 16.29
N GLY A 1122 -0.47 -18.05 16.78
CA GLY A 1122 -0.52 -17.35 18.06
C GLY A 1122 -0.04 -18.23 19.23
N TYR A 1123 -0.55 -19.45 19.34
CA TYR A 1123 -0.11 -20.41 20.38
C TYR A 1123 1.35 -20.86 20.21
N PHE A 1124 1.81 -21.05 18.98
CA PHE A 1124 3.21 -21.36 18.69
C PHE A 1124 4.15 -20.24 19.17
N LEU A 1125 3.83 -18.98 18.87
CA LEU A 1125 4.60 -17.83 19.31
C LEU A 1125 4.56 -17.67 20.84
N MET A 1126 3.39 -17.87 21.48
CA MET A 1126 3.26 -17.88 22.93
C MET A 1126 4.12 -18.98 23.57
N ALA A 1127 4.08 -20.20 23.03
CA ALA A 1127 4.90 -21.32 23.50
C ALA A 1127 6.40 -21.00 23.41
N LYS A 1128 6.88 -20.49 22.26
CA LYS A 1128 8.28 -20.07 22.10
C LYS A 1128 8.68 -19.03 23.16
N LEU A 1129 7.85 -18.00 23.36
CA LEU A 1129 8.14 -16.94 24.31
C LEU A 1129 8.19 -17.46 25.76
N ARG A 1130 7.17 -18.23 26.18
CA ARG A 1130 7.05 -18.73 27.56
C ARG A 1130 8.12 -19.78 27.89
N VAL A 1131 8.40 -20.71 26.97
CA VAL A 1131 9.48 -21.71 27.14
C VAL A 1131 10.84 -21.01 27.17
N ALA A 1132 11.10 -20.05 26.28
CA ALA A 1132 12.35 -19.29 26.29
C ALA A 1132 12.57 -18.51 27.60
N ARG A 1133 11.52 -17.91 28.17
CA ARG A 1133 11.59 -17.23 29.48
C ARG A 1133 11.98 -18.18 30.61
N LEU A 1134 11.34 -19.34 30.69
CA LEU A 1134 11.66 -20.34 31.72
C LEU A 1134 13.07 -20.90 31.53
N LEU A 1135 13.50 -21.12 30.29
CA LEU A 1135 14.87 -21.54 29.99
C LEU A 1135 15.90 -20.47 30.34
N ALA A 1136 15.66 -19.20 30.00
CA ALA A 1136 16.55 -18.09 30.35
C ALA A 1136 16.71 -17.94 31.88
N ALA A 1137 15.63 -18.17 32.64
CA ALA A 1137 15.69 -18.21 34.10
C ALA A 1137 16.53 -19.38 34.65
N GLN A 1138 16.61 -20.50 33.93
CA GLN A 1138 17.45 -21.66 34.29
C GLN A 1138 18.88 -21.58 33.73
N LYS A 1139 19.06 -20.94 32.57
CA LYS A 1139 20.28 -20.89 31.74
C LYS A 1139 20.34 -19.50 31.04
N PRO A 1140 20.97 -18.48 31.66
CA PRO A 1140 20.93 -17.09 31.18
C PRO A 1140 21.54 -16.82 29.79
N ASP A 1141 22.30 -17.76 29.22
CA ASP A 1141 23.14 -17.54 28.02
C ASP A 1141 22.48 -17.93 26.67
N LEU A 1142 21.19 -18.32 26.65
CA LEU A 1142 20.49 -18.78 25.44
C LEU A 1142 19.32 -17.86 25.02
N LEU A 1143 19.51 -17.06 23.97
CA LEU A 1143 18.40 -16.38 23.26
C LEU A 1143 18.61 -16.44 21.72
N PRO A 1144 17.77 -17.17 20.96
CA PRO A 1144 17.80 -17.15 19.49
C PRO A 1144 16.88 -16.09 18.85
N LYS A 1145 17.18 -15.78 17.58
CA LYS A 1145 16.66 -14.67 16.75
C LYS A 1145 15.43 -15.02 15.89
N THR A 1146 14.48 -14.09 15.87
CA THR A 1146 13.57 -13.54 14.79
C THR A 1146 12.97 -14.40 13.67
N ILE A 1147 11.72 -14.04 13.29
CA ILE A 1147 10.82 -14.68 12.32
C ILE A 1147 10.66 -13.82 11.04
N SER A 1148 10.47 -14.47 9.87
CA SER A 1148 10.22 -13.88 8.53
C SER A 1148 8.78 -14.14 8.00
N GLN A 1149 8.30 -13.31 7.05
CA GLN A 1149 6.94 -13.34 6.45
C GLN A 1149 6.93 -13.83 4.98
N ASN A 1150 5.85 -14.50 4.51
CA ASN A 1150 5.26 -14.45 3.13
C ASN A 1150 4.31 -15.62 2.78
N GLY A 1151 2.98 -15.45 2.79
CA GLY A 1151 2.01 -16.54 2.59
C GLY A 1151 0.99 -16.37 1.48
N ASP A 1152 0.51 -17.50 0.96
CA ASP A 1152 -0.44 -17.59 -0.15
C ASP A 1152 -1.91 -17.53 0.32
N HIS A 1153 -2.78 -16.97 -0.52
CA HIS A 1153 -4.20 -16.72 -0.21
C HIS A 1153 -5.09 -17.96 -0.48
N CYS A 1154 -5.93 -18.37 0.48
CA CYS A 1154 -6.89 -19.47 0.34
C CYS A 1154 -8.33 -18.98 0.14
N HIS A 1155 -8.94 -19.26 -1.03
CA HIS A 1155 -10.30 -18.80 -1.39
C HIS A 1155 -11.43 -19.40 -0.54
N GLY A 1156 -11.23 -20.59 0.04
CA GLY A 1156 -12.23 -21.25 0.92
C GLY A 1156 -12.13 -20.83 2.39
N SER A 1157 -11.17 -19.97 2.76
CA SER A 1157 -10.96 -19.51 4.14
C SER A 1157 -11.90 -18.36 4.47
N CYS A 1158 -12.35 -18.28 5.72
CA CYS A 1158 -13.05 -17.10 6.22
C CYS A 1158 -12.05 -15.92 6.28
N PRO A 1159 -12.29 -14.79 5.57
CA PRO A 1159 -11.29 -13.72 5.44
C PRO A 1159 -10.89 -13.04 6.76
N ALA A 1160 -11.75 -13.10 7.77
CA ALA A 1160 -11.50 -12.53 9.09
C ALA A 1160 -12.08 -13.46 10.18
N GLN A 1161 -11.23 -13.95 11.09
CA GLN A 1161 -11.63 -14.87 12.17
C GLN A 1161 -11.20 -14.36 13.55
N ALA A 1162 -12.05 -14.56 14.55
CA ALA A 1162 -11.87 -14.00 15.89
C ALA A 1162 -10.65 -14.56 16.63
N TRP A 1163 -10.47 -15.88 16.60
CA TRP A 1163 -9.35 -16.55 17.28
C TRP A 1163 -7.97 -16.16 16.74
N SER A 1164 -7.83 -15.90 15.45
CA SER A 1164 -6.57 -15.60 14.79
C SER A 1164 -6.09 -14.22 15.21
N VAL A 1165 -7.00 -13.25 15.28
CA VAL A 1165 -6.69 -11.90 15.80
C VAL A 1165 -6.49 -11.93 17.31
N GLY A 1166 -7.34 -12.68 18.04
CA GLY A 1166 -7.25 -12.83 19.49
C GLY A 1166 -5.90 -13.37 19.94
N CYS A 1167 -5.48 -14.52 19.41
CA CYS A 1167 -4.24 -15.17 19.83
C CYS A 1167 -2.98 -14.38 19.45
N ILE A 1168 -2.97 -13.65 18.33
CA ILE A 1168 -1.84 -12.77 18.01
C ILE A 1168 -1.79 -11.56 18.95
N LEU A 1169 -2.95 -11.03 19.37
CA LEU A 1169 -2.99 -9.96 20.36
C LEU A 1169 -2.50 -10.43 21.74
N GLU A 1170 -2.74 -11.70 22.11
CA GLU A 1170 -2.15 -12.33 23.29
C GLU A 1170 -0.62 -12.39 23.23
N VAL A 1171 -0.04 -12.79 22.10
CA VAL A 1171 1.43 -12.79 21.91
C VAL A 1171 2.00 -11.39 22.15
N MET A 1172 1.39 -10.37 21.54
CA MET A 1172 1.87 -8.99 21.69
C MET A 1172 1.78 -8.52 23.15
N TYR A 1173 0.70 -8.90 23.85
CA TYR A 1173 0.52 -8.57 25.26
C TYR A 1173 1.55 -9.27 26.15
N ASP A 1174 1.79 -10.56 25.91
CA ASP A 1174 2.80 -11.33 26.64
C ASP A 1174 4.21 -10.77 26.45
N MET A 1175 4.57 -10.31 25.24
CA MET A 1175 5.87 -9.68 24.96
C MET A 1175 6.11 -8.41 25.79
N CYS A 1176 5.05 -7.65 26.09
CA CYS A 1176 5.13 -6.39 26.82
C CYS A 1176 4.95 -6.54 28.34
N ARG A 1177 4.54 -7.72 28.83
CA ARG A 1177 4.55 -8.01 30.26
C ARG A 1177 6.00 -8.20 30.72
N ASP A 1178 6.52 -7.21 31.41
CA ASP A 1178 7.62 -7.40 32.36
C ASP A 1178 7.05 -8.26 33.50
N GLU A 1179 7.56 -9.48 33.68
CA GLU A 1179 7.38 -10.25 34.92
C GLU A 1179 8.63 -10.11 35.80
#